data_AF-A0AAV8ESU7-F1
#
_entry.id   AF-A0AAV8ESU7-F1
#
_cell.length_a   1.000
_cell.length_b   1.000
_cell.length_c   1.000
_cell.angle_alpha   90.00
_cell.angle_beta   90.00
_cell.angle_gamma   90.00
#
_symmetry.space_group_name_H-M   'P 1'
#
loop_
_entity.id
_entity.type
_entity.pdbx_description
1 polymer ?
#
loop_
_entity_poly.entity_id
_entity_poly.type
_entity_poly.pdbx_seq_one_letter_code
_entity_poly.pdbx_strand_id
1 'polypeptide(L)'
;MVEMQIPEPNTCFRGCCTSEKIPLHLPSSSFSLLAPIARGSESTVYEAQLNGERVAAKKPILSTSEDLDKFHYQLQLICQLEHPGLAELVAAHARPPNYTYFYQFYESRNLADKLHVEEWAPAPKFAVSIALDLAKALEYLHGLGIIHRDIKPSNILLDKDLHPHLTDFGLAAYKKDLKKVSAENWKSSGKPTGGFHKKNMVGTLIYMAPEILKKDVHTEKSDVYSYAISMNELLTGVVPYTDLRAEAQAHTVLEMTYTEQQLIAKVVSEGLRPVIATPESGYPASLITLIERCWNPDPLSRPSFQEIVEVLSVLHNKLKPIPTTKHGKSGESGTMKVNQYQEDVDWYKQGEKLGKKLEMQDRNGEVFTWLISSTDQTYRPTLSWGSFSTCGRRETMEDAHFMKPCMFDDHDIHAFGIFDGHRGAAAAEFSARAIPAFLQNYCHTESPSDMLIEAFTKTDAAFRDELLLCRNSKRITQKEWHPGCTAITALVIREKLYVANAGDCRAILNRAGQPFPMSKDHVASCADERERVTNEGMDVKWQVDTWRVGPAALQVTRSIGDDDLKPAVTARPEIFEATLSSQDEFLVMASDGLWDVLTNEDVISIIKDTVKEPGMCSKRLATEAAERGSKDNITVIVVFLRPVSTAERIY
;
A
#
# COMPACT_ATOMS: atom_id res chain seq x y z
N MET A 1 4.40 -14.65 -27.64
CA MET A 1 5.01 -15.84 -27.03
C MET A 1 5.94 -16.52 -28.01
N VAL A 2 7.20 -16.14 -27.95
CA VAL A 2 8.29 -16.99 -28.46
C VAL A 2 8.33 -18.22 -27.56
N GLU A 3 8.18 -19.43 -28.11
CA GLU A 3 8.30 -20.67 -27.32
C GLU A 3 9.66 -20.70 -26.63
N MET A 4 9.64 -20.71 -25.29
CA MET A 4 10.84 -20.81 -24.49
C MET A 4 11.44 -22.21 -24.65
N GLN A 5 12.72 -22.28 -25.03
CA GLN A 5 13.43 -23.57 -25.07
C GLN A 5 13.51 -24.15 -23.66
N ILE A 6 12.88 -25.30 -23.48
CA ILE A 6 12.90 -26.06 -22.23
C ILE A 6 14.21 -26.88 -22.21
N PRO A 7 15.12 -26.65 -21.25
CA PRO A 7 16.37 -27.39 -21.18
C PRO A 7 16.13 -28.81 -20.65
N GLU A 8 16.82 -29.81 -21.19
CA GLU A 8 16.87 -31.15 -20.60
C GLU A 8 18.04 -31.27 -19.60
N PRO A 9 17.82 -31.70 -18.34
CA PRO A 9 16.53 -32.05 -17.71
C PRO A 9 15.80 -30.82 -17.08
N ASN A 10 14.50 -30.64 -17.38
CA ASN A 10 13.66 -29.56 -16.83
C ASN A 10 13.08 -29.93 -15.46
N THR A 11 13.97 -30.13 -14.49
CA THR A 11 13.64 -30.65 -13.16
C THR A 11 14.22 -29.74 -12.09
N CYS A 12 13.47 -29.38 -11.04
CA CYS A 12 13.95 -28.44 -9.99
C CYS A 12 15.26 -28.88 -9.29
N PHE A 13 15.87 -28.03 -8.44
CA PHE A 13 17.15 -28.30 -7.76
C PHE A 13 17.25 -29.67 -7.04
N ARG A 14 16.14 -30.27 -6.61
CA ARG A 14 16.09 -31.59 -5.95
C ARG A 14 15.42 -32.69 -6.80
N GLY A 15 15.10 -32.40 -8.05
CA GLY A 15 14.39 -33.32 -8.95
C GLY A 15 12.94 -33.62 -8.55
N CYS A 16 12.38 -32.95 -7.55
CA CYS A 16 11.02 -33.21 -7.06
C CYS A 16 9.91 -32.52 -7.88
N CYS A 17 10.24 -31.55 -8.73
CA CYS A 17 9.31 -30.90 -9.64
C CYS A 17 9.78 -31.12 -11.08
N THR A 18 8.85 -31.44 -11.98
CA THR A 18 9.10 -31.64 -13.41
C THR A 18 7.97 -30.98 -14.20
N SER A 19 8.28 -30.35 -15.34
CA SER A 19 7.27 -29.79 -16.24
C SER A 19 7.69 -29.96 -17.70
N GLU A 20 6.73 -30.25 -18.56
CA GLU A 20 6.92 -30.35 -20.01
C GLU A 20 6.62 -29.03 -20.73
N LYS A 21 5.98 -28.06 -20.05
CA LYS A 21 5.53 -26.78 -20.64
C LYS A 21 6.20 -25.57 -19.99
N ILE A 22 6.44 -25.63 -18.68
CA ILE A 22 6.93 -24.49 -17.89
C ILE A 22 8.42 -24.68 -17.62
N PRO A 23 9.30 -23.79 -18.11
CA PRO A 23 10.72 -23.84 -17.79
C PRO A 23 10.92 -23.58 -16.29
N LEU A 24 11.57 -24.53 -15.61
CA LEU A 24 11.83 -24.47 -14.16
C LEU A 24 13.20 -23.89 -13.82
N HIS A 25 14.03 -23.65 -14.85
CA HIS A 25 15.34 -23.03 -14.72
C HIS A 25 15.53 -21.97 -15.78
N LEU A 26 15.71 -20.75 -15.31
CA LEU A 26 16.02 -19.61 -16.15
C LEU A 26 17.51 -19.26 -16.06
N PRO A 27 18.22 -19.10 -17.19
CA PRO A 27 19.53 -18.46 -17.21
C PRO A 27 19.45 -17.05 -16.62
N SER A 28 20.47 -16.59 -15.89
CA SER A 28 20.46 -15.26 -15.27
C SER A 28 20.32 -14.10 -16.27
N SER A 29 20.67 -14.31 -17.55
CA SER A 29 20.50 -13.33 -18.63
C SER A 29 19.09 -13.30 -19.24
N SER A 30 18.24 -14.28 -18.92
CA SER A 30 16.91 -14.40 -19.55
C SER A 30 15.86 -13.49 -18.91
N PHE A 31 16.12 -12.97 -17.71
CA PHE A 31 15.21 -12.07 -17.03
C PHE A 31 15.91 -10.93 -16.30
N SER A 32 15.20 -9.81 -16.14
CA SER A 32 15.61 -8.68 -15.31
C SER A 32 14.46 -8.31 -14.37
N LEU A 33 14.77 -8.08 -13.10
CA LEU A 33 13.81 -7.54 -12.13
C LEU A 33 13.85 -6.01 -12.22
N LEU A 34 12.68 -5.39 -12.27
CA LEU A 34 12.46 -3.95 -12.27
C LEU A 34 11.96 -3.51 -10.89
N ALA A 35 10.95 -2.63 -10.83
CA ALA A 35 10.41 -2.11 -9.58
C ALA A 35 9.56 -3.14 -8.81
N PRO A 36 9.55 -3.12 -7.47
CA PRO A 36 8.61 -3.90 -6.67
C PRO A 36 7.17 -3.40 -6.89
N ILE A 37 6.24 -4.31 -7.16
CA ILE A 37 4.80 -4.04 -7.31
C ILE A 37 4.08 -4.19 -5.97
N ALA A 38 4.43 -5.24 -5.21
CA ALA A 38 3.79 -5.56 -3.94
C ALA A 38 4.76 -6.28 -2.99
N ARG A 39 4.62 -6.02 -1.69
CA ARG A 39 5.35 -6.72 -0.62
C ARG A 39 4.36 -7.34 0.34
N GLY A 40 4.37 -8.68 0.43
CA GLY A 40 3.61 -9.44 1.40
C GLY A 40 4.50 -10.04 2.49
N SER A 41 3.89 -10.70 3.46
CA SER A 41 4.60 -11.40 4.55
C SER A 41 5.42 -12.61 4.06
N GLU A 42 5.04 -13.21 2.93
CA GLU A 42 5.64 -14.45 2.41
C GLU A 42 6.41 -14.27 1.09
N SER A 43 6.25 -13.13 0.41
CA SER A 43 6.91 -12.88 -0.87
C SER A 43 6.94 -11.40 -1.23
N THR A 44 7.83 -11.04 -2.16
CA THR A 44 7.81 -9.74 -2.84
C THR A 44 7.58 -9.97 -4.33
N VAL A 45 6.62 -9.24 -4.90
CA VAL A 45 6.31 -9.27 -6.33
C VAL A 45 6.98 -8.07 -7.00
N TYR A 46 7.71 -8.32 -8.07
CA TYR A 46 8.39 -7.32 -8.89
C TYR A 46 7.77 -7.28 -10.27
N GLU A 47 7.78 -6.11 -10.88
CA GLU A 47 7.71 -6.01 -12.32
C GLU A 47 9.02 -6.56 -12.87
N ALA A 48 8.96 -7.33 -13.94
CA ALA A 48 10.13 -7.95 -14.52
C ALA A 48 9.98 -8.06 -16.04
N GLN A 49 11.10 -8.25 -16.71
CA GLN A 49 11.15 -8.57 -18.12
C GLN A 49 11.73 -9.97 -18.26
N LEU A 50 11.07 -10.84 -19.04
CA LEU A 50 11.51 -12.19 -19.37
C LEU A 50 11.55 -12.31 -20.89
N ASN A 51 12.75 -12.49 -21.45
CA ASN A 51 12.98 -12.51 -22.92
C ASN A 51 12.36 -11.32 -23.67
N GLY A 52 12.34 -10.14 -23.05
CA GLY A 52 11.76 -8.93 -23.64
C GLY A 52 10.27 -8.73 -23.35
N GLU A 53 9.53 -9.77 -22.94
CA GLU A 53 8.12 -9.68 -22.57
C GLU A 53 7.97 -9.29 -21.08
N ARG A 54 6.94 -8.50 -20.78
CA ARG A 54 6.66 -7.99 -19.43
C ARG A 54 5.96 -9.08 -18.60
N VAL A 55 6.49 -9.36 -17.41
CA VAL A 55 5.99 -10.40 -16.49
C VAL A 55 5.98 -9.90 -15.04
N ALA A 56 5.25 -10.61 -14.18
CA ALA A 56 5.29 -10.40 -12.74
C ALA A 56 6.18 -11.46 -12.08
N ALA A 57 7.25 -11.04 -11.41
CA ALA A 57 8.19 -11.92 -10.71
C ALA A 57 7.87 -11.98 -9.21
N LYS A 58 7.27 -13.08 -8.73
CA LYS A 58 7.01 -13.34 -7.31
C LYS A 58 8.22 -14.05 -6.70
N LYS A 59 8.97 -13.33 -5.85
CA LYS A 59 10.13 -13.83 -5.13
C LYS A 59 9.73 -14.21 -3.69
N PRO A 60 9.62 -15.51 -3.35
CA PRO A 60 9.29 -15.96 -1.99
C PRO A 60 10.39 -15.62 -0.99
N ILE A 61 9.98 -15.40 0.27
CA ILE A 61 10.89 -15.28 1.41
C ILE A 61 11.13 -16.69 1.95
N LEU A 62 12.30 -17.24 1.68
CA LEU A 62 12.66 -18.61 2.05
C LEU A 62 13.72 -18.59 3.16
N SER A 63 13.31 -18.89 4.38
CA SER A 63 14.20 -18.86 5.56
C SER A 63 14.49 -20.24 6.13
N THR A 64 13.63 -21.22 5.86
CA THR A 64 13.70 -22.58 6.40
C THR A 64 13.59 -23.64 5.31
N SER A 65 13.94 -24.89 5.65
CA SER A 65 13.74 -26.03 4.75
C SER A 65 12.26 -26.26 4.44
N GLU A 66 11.39 -25.96 5.39
CA GLU A 66 9.95 -26.10 5.21
C GLU A 66 9.38 -25.07 4.23
N ASP A 67 9.89 -23.84 4.24
CA ASP A 67 9.50 -22.82 3.24
C ASP A 67 9.89 -23.28 1.82
N LEU A 68 11.05 -23.94 1.69
CA LEU A 68 11.49 -24.57 0.44
C LEU A 68 10.59 -25.73 0.02
N ASP A 69 10.18 -26.59 0.95
CA ASP A 69 9.29 -27.71 0.66
C ASP A 69 7.91 -27.20 0.22
N LYS A 70 7.39 -26.14 0.86
CA LYS A 70 6.16 -25.43 0.45
C LYS A 70 6.29 -24.83 -0.94
N PHE A 71 7.41 -24.18 -1.25
CA PHE A 71 7.70 -23.67 -2.59
C PHE A 71 7.63 -24.79 -3.64
N HIS A 72 8.32 -25.92 -3.40
CA HIS A 72 8.32 -27.04 -4.33
C HIS A 72 6.95 -27.69 -4.48
N TYR A 73 6.19 -27.81 -3.40
CA TYR A 73 4.82 -28.32 -3.42
C TYR A 73 3.91 -27.42 -4.26
N GLN A 74 3.95 -26.11 -4.02
CA GLN A 74 3.18 -25.13 -4.79
C GLN A 74 3.57 -25.16 -6.27
N LEU A 75 4.87 -25.18 -6.58
CA LEU A 75 5.34 -25.26 -7.97
C LEU A 75 4.84 -26.53 -8.65
N GLN A 76 4.91 -27.68 -7.98
CA GLN A 76 4.41 -28.95 -8.51
C GLN A 76 2.90 -28.90 -8.80
N LEU A 77 2.13 -28.27 -7.91
CA LEU A 77 0.69 -28.10 -8.09
C LEU A 77 0.40 -27.19 -9.29
N ILE A 78 1.00 -26.00 -9.34
CA ILE A 78 0.74 -25.01 -10.40
C ILE A 78 1.15 -25.54 -11.78
N CYS A 79 2.23 -26.30 -11.87
CA CYS A 79 2.67 -26.91 -13.15
C CYS A 79 1.66 -27.89 -13.76
N GLN A 80 0.62 -28.31 -13.02
CA GLN A 80 -0.42 -29.22 -13.50
C GLN A 80 -1.73 -28.48 -13.84
N LEU A 81 -1.77 -27.15 -13.69
CA LEU A 81 -2.98 -26.35 -13.89
C LEU A 81 -2.96 -25.64 -15.24
N GLU A 82 -4.07 -25.71 -15.97
CA GLU A 82 -4.25 -25.04 -17.26
C GLU A 82 -5.72 -24.64 -17.40
N HIS A 83 -6.02 -23.37 -17.08
CA HIS A 83 -7.38 -22.83 -17.18
C HIS A 83 -7.32 -21.31 -17.31
N PRO A 84 -8.13 -20.68 -18.21
CA PRO A 84 -8.05 -19.24 -18.50
C PRO A 84 -8.43 -18.32 -17.35
N GLY A 85 -9.08 -18.84 -16.30
CA GLY A 85 -9.41 -18.10 -15.08
C GLY A 85 -8.38 -18.28 -13.95
N LEU A 86 -7.22 -18.87 -14.22
CA LEU A 86 -6.11 -19.01 -13.27
C LEU A 86 -4.90 -18.20 -13.76
N ALA A 87 -4.17 -17.60 -12.84
CA ALA A 87 -2.98 -16.81 -13.19
C ALA A 87 -1.90 -17.70 -13.84
N GLU A 88 -1.58 -17.42 -15.11
CA GLU A 88 -0.61 -18.17 -15.89
C GLU A 88 0.82 -18.05 -15.33
N LEU A 89 1.43 -19.19 -14.98
CA LEU A 89 2.84 -19.30 -14.64
C LEU A 89 3.65 -19.52 -15.92
N VAL A 90 4.32 -18.47 -16.39
CA VAL A 90 5.12 -18.48 -17.62
C VAL A 90 6.44 -19.22 -17.42
N ALA A 91 7.09 -19.03 -16.27
CA ALA A 91 8.34 -19.68 -15.92
C ALA A 91 8.56 -19.74 -14.40
N ALA A 92 9.50 -20.56 -13.98
CA ALA A 92 10.05 -20.53 -12.63
C ALA A 92 11.58 -20.60 -12.67
N HIS A 93 12.22 -20.01 -11.66
CA HIS A 93 13.61 -20.27 -11.34
C HIS A 93 13.63 -21.08 -10.04
N ALA A 94 13.71 -22.40 -10.13
CA ALA A 94 13.63 -23.33 -9.00
C ALA A 94 15.02 -23.79 -8.52
N ARG A 95 15.98 -22.85 -8.44
CA ARG A 95 17.36 -23.07 -7.98
C ARG A 95 17.84 -21.96 -7.03
N PRO A 96 18.76 -22.28 -6.11
CA PRO A 96 19.46 -21.27 -5.33
C PRO A 96 20.31 -20.35 -6.22
N PRO A 97 20.55 -19.09 -5.80
CA PRO A 97 20.02 -18.45 -4.60
C PRO A 97 18.67 -17.74 -4.81
N ASN A 98 18.13 -17.69 -6.03
CA ASN A 98 17.04 -16.78 -6.42
C ASN A 98 15.76 -17.49 -6.83
N TYR A 99 15.20 -18.32 -5.94
CA TYR A 99 13.89 -18.93 -6.16
C TYR A 99 12.85 -17.88 -6.52
N THR A 100 12.19 -18.03 -7.68
CA THR A 100 11.27 -17.01 -8.23
C THR A 100 10.23 -17.67 -9.12
N TYR A 101 8.97 -17.22 -9.03
CA TYR A 101 7.92 -17.52 -10.00
C TYR A 101 7.73 -16.35 -10.95
N PHE A 102 7.54 -16.61 -12.24
CA PHE A 102 7.26 -15.60 -13.25
C PHE A 102 5.87 -15.84 -13.82
N TYR A 103 4.93 -14.98 -13.45
CA TYR A 103 3.56 -15.01 -13.93
C TYR A 103 3.38 -14.03 -15.08
N GLN A 104 2.36 -14.25 -15.89
CA GLN A 104 1.85 -13.22 -16.79
C GLN A 104 1.59 -11.93 -15.99
N PHE A 105 1.89 -10.78 -16.59
CA PHE A 105 1.59 -9.48 -16.00
C PHE A 105 0.13 -9.12 -16.29
N TYR A 106 -0.64 -8.82 -15.24
CA TYR A 106 -2.05 -8.40 -15.33
C TYR A 106 -2.18 -6.91 -15.01
N GLU A 107 -2.67 -6.11 -15.97
CA GLU A 107 -2.60 -4.65 -15.89
C GLU A 107 -3.57 -4.04 -14.89
N SER A 108 -4.72 -4.67 -14.66
CA SER A 108 -5.78 -4.13 -13.80
C SER A 108 -5.60 -4.48 -12.31
N ARG A 109 -4.42 -4.99 -11.93
CA ARG A 109 -4.07 -5.41 -10.56
C ARG A 109 -5.06 -6.44 -9.97
N ASN A 110 -5.16 -6.51 -8.65
CA ASN A 110 -6.06 -7.43 -7.95
C ASN A 110 -7.43 -6.78 -7.69
N LEU A 111 -8.45 -7.60 -7.46
CA LEU A 111 -9.82 -7.15 -7.27
C LEU A 111 -9.99 -6.29 -6.00
N ALA A 112 -9.22 -6.54 -4.94
CA ALA A 112 -9.27 -5.70 -3.74
C ALA A 112 -8.81 -4.26 -4.03
N ASP A 113 -7.69 -4.09 -4.73
CA ASP A 113 -7.22 -2.78 -5.16
C ASP A 113 -8.27 -2.11 -6.06
N LYS A 114 -8.86 -2.88 -6.98
CA LYS A 114 -9.91 -2.36 -7.88
C LYS A 114 -11.11 -1.82 -7.09
N LEU A 115 -11.60 -2.57 -6.10
CA LEU A 115 -12.77 -2.20 -5.32
C LEU A 115 -12.48 -1.05 -4.33
N HIS A 116 -11.35 -1.11 -3.62
CA HIS A 116 -11.12 -0.26 -2.44
C HIS A 116 -10.11 0.86 -2.67
N VAL A 117 -9.23 0.76 -3.66
CA VAL A 117 -8.25 1.81 -4.00
C VAL A 117 -8.73 2.62 -5.20
N GLU A 118 -9.32 1.95 -6.19
CA GLU A 118 -9.94 2.63 -7.33
C GLU A 118 -11.43 2.94 -7.13
N GLU A 119 -12.00 2.58 -5.97
CA GLU A 119 -13.42 2.78 -5.62
C GLU A 119 -14.39 2.27 -6.70
N TRP A 120 -14.01 1.17 -7.35
CA TRP A 120 -14.75 0.67 -8.50
C TRP A 120 -16.07 0.01 -8.08
N ALA A 121 -17.19 0.58 -8.51
CA ALA A 121 -18.51 -0.04 -8.42
C ALA A 121 -18.87 -0.72 -9.76
N PRO A 122 -18.76 -2.06 -9.88
CA PRO A 122 -19.00 -2.74 -11.14
C PRO A 122 -20.47 -2.69 -11.56
N ALA A 123 -20.74 -2.37 -12.82
CA ALA A 123 -22.08 -2.57 -13.37
C ALA A 123 -22.49 -4.06 -13.28
N PRO A 124 -23.78 -4.40 -13.13
CA PRO A 124 -24.24 -5.78 -12.91
C PRO A 124 -23.71 -6.80 -13.91
N LYS A 125 -23.52 -6.39 -15.18
CA LYS A 125 -22.94 -7.23 -16.22
C LYS A 125 -21.50 -7.67 -15.88
N PHE A 126 -20.65 -6.75 -15.42
CA PHE A 126 -19.26 -7.05 -15.05
C PHE A 126 -19.20 -7.88 -13.79
N ALA A 127 -20.00 -7.54 -12.77
CA ALA A 127 -20.06 -8.32 -11.54
C ALA A 127 -20.47 -9.77 -11.79
N VAL A 128 -21.51 -10.00 -12.61
CA VAL A 128 -21.94 -11.36 -13.00
C VAL A 128 -20.89 -12.07 -13.85
N SER A 129 -20.18 -11.35 -14.72
CA SER A 129 -19.11 -11.95 -15.54
C SER A 129 -17.93 -12.42 -14.68
N ILE A 130 -17.46 -11.58 -13.76
CA ILE A 130 -16.38 -11.92 -12.83
C ILE A 130 -16.80 -13.10 -11.95
N ALA A 131 -18.00 -13.05 -11.37
CA ALA A 131 -18.54 -14.15 -10.58
C ALA A 131 -18.55 -15.46 -11.37
N LEU A 132 -19.07 -15.43 -12.59
CA LEU A 132 -19.15 -16.61 -13.45
C LEU A 132 -17.78 -17.18 -13.82
N ASP A 133 -16.85 -16.34 -14.26
CA ASP A 133 -15.55 -16.81 -14.74
C ASP A 133 -14.67 -17.33 -13.58
N LEU A 134 -14.76 -16.71 -12.40
CA LEU A 134 -14.13 -17.23 -11.19
C LEU A 134 -14.76 -18.56 -10.75
N ALA A 135 -16.08 -18.70 -10.82
CA ALA A 135 -16.77 -19.94 -10.48
C ALA A 135 -16.35 -21.10 -11.39
N LYS A 136 -16.13 -20.87 -12.69
CA LYS A 136 -15.59 -21.88 -13.63
C LYS A 136 -14.17 -22.29 -13.26
N ALA A 137 -13.32 -21.34 -12.87
CA ALA A 137 -11.95 -21.63 -12.45
C ALA A 137 -11.92 -22.51 -11.19
N LEU A 138 -12.82 -22.25 -10.25
CA LEU A 138 -12.97 -23.03 -9.01
C LEU A 138 -13.60 -24.40 -9.27
N GLU A 139 -14.57 -24.49 -10.18
CA GLU A 139 -15.11 -25.77 -10.67
C GLU A 139 -14.00 -26.67 -11.25
N TYR A 140 -13.14 -26.09 -12.08
CA TYR A 140 -11.97 -26.78 -12.64
C TYR A 140 -11.04 -27.31 -11.55
N LEU A 141 -10.64 -26.48 -10.58
CA LEU A 141 -9.78 -26.90 -9.47
C LEU A 141 -10.40 -28.03 -8.66
N HIS A 142 -11.69 -27.92 -8.33
CA HIS A 142 -12.41 -28.92 -7.55
C HIS A 142 -12.59 -30.22 -8.33
N GLY A 143 -12.73 -30.16 -9.65
CA GLY A 143 -12.72 -31.33 -10.54
C GLY A 143 -11.40 -32.10 -10.51
N LEU A 144 -10.28 -31.42 -10.29
CA LEU A 144 -8.96 -32.03 -10.04
C LEU A 144 -8.76 -32.50 -8.59
N GLY A 145 -9.75 -32.27 -7.73
CA GLY A 145 -9.67 -32.56 -6.29
C GLY A 145 -8.73 -31.61 -5.55
N ILE A 146 -8.49 -30.40 -6.06
CA ILE A 146 -7.68 -29.36 -5.44
C ILE A 146 -8.61 -28.37 -4.73
N ILE A 147 -8.27 -27.98 -3.51
CA ILE A 147 -8.97 -26.96 -2.73
C ILE A 147 -8.04 -25.76 -2.56
N HIS A 148 -8.50 -24.55 -2.88
CA HIS A 148 -7.69 -23.34 -2.89
C HIS A 148 -7.38 -22.82 -1.48
N ARG A 149 -8.40 -22.78 -0.59
CA ARG A 149 -8.32 -22.41 0.84
C ARG A 149 -8.00 -20.95 1.19
N ASP A 150 -7.74 -20.09 0.21
CA ASP A 150 -7.55 -18.64 0.44
C ASP A 150 -8.16 -17.79 -0.69
N ILE A 151 -9.45 -18.00 -0.99
CA ILE A 151 -10.18 -17.19 -1.98
C ILE A 151 -10.58 -15.87 -1.32
N LYS A 152 -10.10 -14.77 -1.90
CA LYS A 152 -10.36 -13.39 -1.46
C LYS A 152 -10.04 -12.41 -2.61
N PRO A 153 -10.57 -11.17 -2.61
CA PRO A 153 -10.32 -10.21 -3.69
C PRO A 153 -8.83 -9.91 -3.96
N SER A 154 -7.96 -9.93 -2.95
CA SER A 154 -6.52 -9.71 -3.17
C SER A 154 -5.78 -10.86 -3.88
N ASN A 155 -6.41 -12.04 -3.97
CA ASN A 155 -5.91 -13.19 -4.73
C ASN A 155 -6.63 -13.38 -6.07
N ILE A 156 -7.43 -12.40 -6.52
CA ILE A 156 -8.12 -12.42 -7.82
C ILE A 156 -7.52 -11.29 -8.66
N LEU A 157 -6.68 -11.61 -9.64
CA LEU A 157 -6.13 -10.63 -10.58
C LEU A 157 -7.14 -10.34 -11.69
N LEU A 158 -7.10 -9.14 -12.25
CA LEU A 158 -7.94 -8.73 -13.37
C LEU A 158 -7.05 -8.40 -14.58
N ASP A 159 -7.39 -8.92 -15.74
CA ASP A 159 -6.77 -8.49 -16.99
C ASP A 159 -7.37 -7.17 -17.50
N LYS A 160 -6.86 -6.69 -18.65
CA LYS A 160 -7.33 -5.47 -19.32
C LYS A 160 -8.82 -5.49 -19.69
N ASP A 161 -9.41 -6.68 -19.85
CA ASP A 161 -10.80 -6.89 -20.24
C ASP A 161 -11.69 -7.20 -19.01
N LEU A 162 -11.12 -7.11 -17.80
CA LEU A 162 -11.74 -7.38 -16.49
C LEU A 162 -12.13 -8.85 -16.28
N HIS A 163 -11.50 -9.79 -16.99
CA HIS A 163 -11.65 -11.21 -16.64
C HIS A 163 -10.80 -11.56 -15.42
N PRO A 164 -11.34 -12.38 -14.50
CA PRO A 164 -10.66 -12.75 -13.26
C PRO A 164 -9.68 -13.91 -13.46
N HIS A 165 -8.53 -13.79 -12.81
CA HIS A 165 -7.44 -14.76 -12.79
C HIS A 165 -7.07 -15.08 -11.33
N LEU A 166 -7.50 -16.24 -10.84
CA LEU A 166 -7.21 -16.67 -9.47
C LEU A 166 -5.71 -16.97 -9.31
N THR A 167 -5.11 -16.43 -8.25
CA THR A 167 -3.69 -16.60 -7.92
C THR A 167 -3.50 -17.03 -6.47
N ASP A 168 -2.23 -17.25 -6.12
CA ASP A 168 -1.73 -17.63 -4.79
C ASP A 168 -2.16 -19.00 -4.24
N PHE A 169 -1.61 -20.03 -4.85
CA PHE A 169 -1.79 -21.44 -4.43
C PHE A 169 -0.94 -21.85 -3.22
N GLY A 170 -0.39 -20.91 -2.43
CA GLY A 170 0.49 -21.22 -1.30
C GLY A 170 -0.16 -22.08 -0.20
N LEU A 171 -1.49 -22.01 -0.08
CA LEU A 171 -2.28 -22.79 0.89
C LEU A 171 -3.08 -23.93 0.24
N ALA A 172 -3.06 -24.03 -1.09
CA ALA A 172 -3.86 -24.99 -1.84
C ALA A 172 -3.43 -26.43 -1.52
N ALA A 173 -4.38 -27.37 -1.52
CA ALA A 173 -4.10 -28.76 -1.18
C ALA A 173 -5.01 -29.75 -1.92
N TYR A 174 -4.51 -30.96 -2.15
CA TYR A 174 -5.35 -32.05 -2.65
C TYR A 174 -6.29 -32.57 -1.56
N LYS A 175 -7.56 -32.76 -1.91
CA LYS A 175 -8.61 -33.30 -1.04
C LYS A 175 -8.22 -34.65 -0.41
N LYS A 176 -7.51 -35.51 -1.15
CA LYS A 176 -7.02 -36.81 -0.65
C LYS A 176 -5.97 -36.71 0.46
N ASP A 177 -5.25 -35.59 0.51
CA ASP A 177 -4.19 -35.34 1.48
C ASP A 177 -4.75 -34.66 2.75
N LEU A 178 -5.97 -34.13 2.65
CA LEU A 178 -6.77 -33.60 3.76
C LEU A 178 -7.48 -34.74 4.53
N LYS A 179 -6.73 -35.67 5.14
CA LYS A 179 -7.32 -36.70 6.03
C LYS A 179 -7.55 -36.17 7.44
N LYS A 180 -8.60 -36.68 8.12
CA LYS A 180 -9.01 -36.36 9.51
C LYS A 180 -7.79 -36.23 10.42
N VAL A 181 -7.41 -34.99 10.70
CA VAL A 181 -6.27 -34.68 11.56
C VAL A 181 -6.66 -35.06 12.98
N SER A 182 -6.13 -36.18 13.50
CA SER A 182 -6.02 -36.35 14.94
C SER A 182 -5.14 -35.22 15.47
N ALA A 183 -5.53 -34.66 16.62
CA ALA A 183 -4.90 -33.49 17.25
C ALA A 183 -3.37 -33.60 17.47
N GLU A 184 -2.77 -34.76 17.20
CA GLU A 184 -1.37 -35.08 17.45
C GLU A 184 -0.45 -34.85 16.23
N ASN A 185 -0.97 -34.83 14.99
CA ASN A 185 -0.13 -34.85 13.78
C ASN A 185 -0.12 -33.58 12.91
N TRP A 186 -0.81 -32.49 13.29
CA TRP A 186 -0.74 -31.21 12.55
C TRP A 186 0.26 -30.26 13.17
N LYS A 187 1.54 -30.57 12.98
CA LYS A 187 2.62 -29.57 13.05
C LYS A 187 2.89 -29.10 11.63
N SER A 188 2.09 -28.16 11.14
CA SER A 188 2.44 -27.36 9.96
C SER A 188 2.99 -26.01 10.37
N SER A 189 4.09 -25.68 9.71
CA SER A 189 5.08 -24.64 9.95
C SER A 189 4.62 -23.20 9.98
N GLY A 190 4.36 -22.63 11.14
CA GLY A 190 4.30 -21.18 11.33
C GLY A 190 5.11 -20.83 12.57
N LYS A 191 6.28 -20.21 12.40
CA LYS A 191 7.04 -19.65 13.53
C LYS A 191 6.36 -18.38 14.07
N PRO A 192 6.52 -18.09 15.37
CA PRO A 192 5.49 -17.49 16.21
C PRO A 192 5.45 -15.97 16.07
N THR A 193 4.28 -15.42 15.75
CA THR A 193 3.90 -14.07 16.19
C THR A 193 3.06 -14.24 17.46
N GLY A 194 3.39 -13.50 18.51
CA GLY A 194 2.87 -13.68 19.88
C GLY A 194 1.36 -13.95 19.98
N GLY A 195 1.00 -14.82 20.93
CA GLY A 195 -0.37 -15.23 21.24
C GLY A 195 -0.61 -16.73 21.06
N PHE A 196 -0.84 -17.44 22.16
CA PHE A 196 -0.87 -18.90 22.34
C PHE A 196 -1.94 -19.72 21.55
N HIS A 197 -2.48 -19.26 20.41
CA HIS A 197 -3.57 -19.95 19.68
C HIS A 197 -3.40 -20.12 18.16
N LYS A 198 -2.27 -19.72 17.56
CA LYS A 198 -2.13 -19.60 16.09
C LYS A 198 -1.71 -20.86 15.28
N LYS A 199 -1.46 -22.02 15.89
CA LYS A 199 -0.83 -23.14 15.16
C LYS A 199 -1.70 -23.89 14.14
N ASN A 200 -3.01 -23.64 14.06
CA ASN A 200 -3.95 -24.51 13.33
C ASN A 200 -4.90 -23.79 12.35
N MET A 201 -4.75 -22.49 12.09
CA MET A 201 -5.69 -21.72 11.25
C MET A 201 -5.06 -21.41 9.88
N VAL A 202 -5.77 -21.68 8.77
CA VAL A 202 -5.27 -21.51 7.40
C VAL A 202 -6.23 -20.63 6.59
N GLY A 203 -5.68 -19.60 5.93
CA GLY A 203 -6.41 -18.62 5.11
C GLY A 203 -6.57 -17.26 5.79
N THR A 204 -7.41 -16.39 5.22
CA THR A 204 -7.70 -15.05 5.76
C THR A 204 -9.02 -15.03 6.54
N LEU A 205 -8.97 -14.68 7.83
CA LEU A 205 -10.06 -14.90 8.82
C LEU A 205 -11.45 -14.48 8.34
N ILE A 206 -11.59 -13.27 7.79
CA ILE A 206 -12.88 -12.70 7.37
C ILE A 206 -13.51 -13.41 6.15
N TYR A 207 -12.78 -14.29 5.48
CA TYR A 207 -13.30 -15.09 4.35
C TYR A 207 -13.51 -16.57 4.73
N MET A 208 -13.16 -16.97 5.96
CA MET A 208 -13.20 -18.38 6.37
C MET A 208 -14.61 -18.87 6.67
N ALA A 209 -14.89 -20.10 6.25
CA ALA A 209 -16.14 -20.77 6.56
C ALA A 209 -16.23 -21.18 8.04
N PRO A 210 -17.43 -21.23 8.65
CA PRO A 210 -17.61 -21.57 10.07
C PRO A 210 -16.96 -22.89 10.50
N GLU A 211 -17.02 -23.92 9.66
CA GLU A 211 -16.42 -25.23 9.93
C GLU A 211 -14.88 -25.17 9.95
N ILE A 212 -14.27 -24.28 9.15
CA ILE A 212 -12.81 -24.05 9.19
C ILE A 212 -12.42 -23.36 10.50
N LEU A 213 -13.22 -22.39 10.95
CA LEU A 213 -13.04 -21.71 12.23
C LEU A 213 -13.23 -22.66 13.42
N LYS A 214 -14.10 -23.68 13.28
CA LYS A 214 -14.27 -24.79 14.24
C LYS A 214 -13.15 -25.83 14.20
N LYS A 215 -12.24 -25.75 13.22
CA LYS A 215 -11.18 -26.73 12.94
C LYS A 215 -11.71 -28.10 12.51
N ASP A 216 -12.87 -28.11 11.86
CA ASP A 216 -13.39 -29.29 11.18
C ASP A 216 -12.61 -29.55 9.87
N VAL A 217 -12.90 -30.68 9.22
CA VAL A 217 -12.20 -31.08 7.99
C VAL A 217 -12.53 -30.10 6.87
N HIS A 218 -11.49 -29.55 6.24
CA HIS A 218 -11.63 -28.75 5.03
C HIS A 218 -12.24 -29.58 3.90
N THR A 219 -13.27 -29.02 3.25
CA THR A 219 -13.87 -29.58 2.04
C THR A 219 -13.95 -28.49 0.99
N GLU A 220 -14.26 -28.84 -0.24
CA GLU A 220 -14.53 -27.91 -1.34
C GLU A 220 -15.58 -26.84 -0.96
N LYS A 221 -16.45 -27.16 0.00
CA LYS A 221 -17.51 -26.27 0.47
C LYS A 221 -16.96 -25.06 1.25
N SER A 222 -15.72 -25.12 1.77
CA SER A 222 -15.09 -23.94 2.37
C SER A 222 -14.74 -22.89 1.31
N ASP A 223 -14.29 -23.33 0.13
CA ASP A 223 -14.02 -22.43 -1.00
C ASP A 223 -15.31 -21.78 -1.52
N VAL A 224 -16.43 -22.53 -1.53
CA VAL A 224 -17.76 -21.99 -1.89
C VAL A 224 -18.18 -20.84 -0.95
N TYR A 225 -17.89 -20.98 0.34
CA TYR A 225 -18.15 -19.94 1.32
C TYR A 225 -17.27 -18.71 1.09
N SER A 226 -15.96 -18.89 0.92
CA SER A 226 -15.02 -17.78 0.69
C SER A 226 -15.31 -17.06 -0.63
N TYR A 227 -15.73 -17.79 -1.66
CA TYR A 227 -16.26 -17.24 -2.91
C TYR A 227 -17.48 -16.35 -2.65
N ALA A 228 -18.46 -16.81 -1.85
CA ALA A 228 -19.65 -16.03 -1.52
C ALA A 228 -19.33 -14.70 -0.83
N ILE A 229 -18.42 -14.74 0.15
CA ILE A 229 -17.96 -13.53 0.85
C ILE A 229 -17.29 -12.56 -0.12
N SER A 230 -16.39 -13.06 -0.98
CA SER A 230 -15.69 -12.26 -1.99
C SER A 230 -16.65 -11.66 -3.02
N MET A 231 -17.69 -12.41 -3.42
CA MET A 231 -18.71 -11.92 -4.34
C MET A 231 -19.60 -10.89 -3.67
N ASN A 232 -19.96 -11.04 -2.40
CA ASN A 232 -20.70 -10.00 -1.69
C ASN A 232 -19.91 -8.69 -1.63
N GLU A 233 -18.61 -8.76 -1.34
CA GLU A 233 -17.70 -7.60 -1.36
C GLU A 233 -17.57 -6.98 -2.75
N LEU A 234 -17.55 -7.78 -3.83
CA LEU A 234 -17.63 -7.29 -5.21
C LEU A 234 -18.93 -6.49 -5.47
N LEU A 235 -20.05 -6.89 -4.86
CA LEU A 235 -21.34 -6.20 -5.05
C LEU A 235 -21.45 -4.95 -4.18
N THR A 236 -20.98 -5.01 -2.94
CA THR A 236 -21.14 -3.91 -1.97
C THR A 236 -20.02 -2.88 -2.03
N GLY A 237 -18.83 -3.26 -2.50
CA GLY A 237 -17.61 -2.47 -2.34
C GLY A 237 -17.16 -2.34 -0.88
N VAL A 238 -17.73 -3.12 0.03
CA VAL A 238 -17.49 -3.02 1.48
C VAL A 238 -16.74 -4.25 1.97
N VAL A 239 -15.63 -4.01 2.68
CA VAL A 239 -14.84 -5.08 3.32
C VAL A 239 -15.73 -5.89 4.28
N PRO A 240 -15.71 -7.24 4.25
CA PRO A 240 -16.60 -8.07 5.05
C PRO A 240 -16.61 -7.73 6.55
N TYR A 241 -17.81 -7.69 7.15
CA TYR A 241 -18.08 -7.44 8.58
C TYR A 241 -17.77 -6.02 9.09
N THR A 242 -17.49 -5.07 8.21
CA THR A 242 -17.29 -3.65 8.58
C THR A 242 -18.60 -2.84 8.63
N ASP A 243 -19.70 -3.48 8.22
CA ASP A 243 -21.03 -2.95 7.93
C ASP A 243 -22.07 -3.13 9.04
N LEU A 244 -21.80 -3.96 10.07
CA LEU A 244 -22.74 -4.32 11.14
C LEU A 244 -22.93 -3.24 12.24
N ARG A 245 -22.88 -1.96 11.87
CA ARG A 245 -23.15 -0.82 12.76
C ARG A 245 -24.65 -0.50 12.80
N ALA A 246 -25.40 -1.15 13.68
CA ALA A 246 -26.69 -0.62 14.12
C ALA A 246 -26.48 0.24 15.38
N GLU A 247 -26.66 1.55 15.22
CA GLU A 247 -26.91 2.55 16.29
C GLU A 247 -25.75 2.94 17.22
N ALA A 248 -24.81 3.72 16.67
CA ALA A 248 -24.32 5.02 17.19
C ALA A 248 -22.94 5.33 16.58
N GLN A 249 -22.87 6.43 15.81
CA GLN A 249 -21.64 7.11 15.37
C GLN A 249 -20.71 6.33 14.41
N ALA A 250 -20.95 6.52 13.10
CA ALA A 250 -19.95 6.30 12.06
C ALA A 250 -18.96 7.48 12.04
N HIS A 251 -17.65 7.34 11.80
CA HIS A 251 -16.96 6.73 10.67
C HIS A 251 -15.48 6.48 11.02
N THR A 252 -15.00 5.25 10.82
CA THR A 252 -13.63 4.82 10.45
C THR A 252 -13.70 3.30 10.36
N VAL A 253 -13.19 2.72 9.28
CA VAL A 253 -13.15 1.26 9.09
C VAL A 253 -11.70 0.83 9.24
N LEU A 254 -11.41 0.08 10.30
CA LEU A 254 -10.53 -1.10 10.37
C LEU A 254 -10.22 -1.56 11.82
N GLU A 255 -10.99 -1.12 12.82
CA GLU A 255 -11.27 -2.04 13.93
C GLU A 255 -12.20 -3.13 13.39
N MET A 256 -11.69 -4.36 13.23
CA MET A 256 -12.57 -5.50 13.43
C MET A 256 -13.17 -5.29 14.84
N THR A 257 -14.42 -4.84 14.91
CA THR A 257 -15.17 -4.60 16.18
C THR A 257 -15.25 -5.85 17.05
N TYR A 258 -14.86 -6.97 16.47
CA TYR A 258 -14.57 -8.21 17.12
C TYR A 258 -13.06 -8.46 17.15
N THR A 259 -12.52 -8.76 18.33
CA THR A 259 -11.27 -9.52 18.38
C THR A 259 -11.40 -10.77 17.51
N GLU A 260 -10.29 -11.33 16.99
CA GLU A 260 -10.35 -12.56 16.18
C GLU A 260 -11.22 -13.64 16.85
N GLN A 261 -11.10 -13.78 18.17
CA GLN A 261 -11.88 -14.70 18.99
C GLN A 261 -13.37 -14.38 19.02
N GLN A 262 -13.73 -13.10 19.15
CA GLN A 262 -15.13 -12.67 19.12
C GLN A 262 -15.74 -12.86 17.73
N LEU A 263 -14.99 -12.61 16.65
CA LEU A 263 -15.50 -12.74 15.29
C LEU A 263 -15.76 -14.21 14.99
N ILE A 264 -14.78 -15.06 15.34
CA ILE A 264 -14.92 -16.51 15.27
C ILE A 264 -16.16 -16.94 16.03
N ALA A 265 -16.31 -16.52 17.29
CA ALA A 265 -17.43 -16.90 18.13
C ALA A 265 -18.77 -16.49 17.51
N LYS A 266 -18.89 -15.28 16.96
CA LYS A 266 -20.13 -14.79 16.33
C LYS A 266 -20.45 -15.46 15.00
N VAL A 267 -19.46 -15.66 14.12
CA VAL A 267 -19.65 -16.37 12.84
C VAL A 267 -20.07 -17.82 13.08
N VAL A 268 -19.45 -18.47 14.08
CA VAL A 268 -19.67 -19.88 14.42
C VAL A 268 -20.96 -20.11 15.21
N SER A 269 -21.23 -19.29 16.23
CA SER A 269 -22.28 -19.53 17.23
C SER A 269 -23.55 -18.73 16.95
N GLU A 270 -23.40 -17.49 16.50
CA GLU A 270 -24.52 -16.57 16.22
C GLU A 270 -24.89 -16.55 14.72
N GLY A 271 -24.09 -17.20 13.87
CA GLY A 271 -24.32 -17.24 12.43
C GLY A 271 -24.07 -15.91 11.73
N LEU A 272 -23.22 -15.04 12.31
CA LEU A 272 -22.91 -13.72 11.76
C LEU A 272 -22.45 -13.79 10.30
N ARG A 273 -22.99 -12.91 9.45
CA ARG A 273 -22.61 -12.73 8.05
C ARG A 273 -22.44 -11.23 7.76
N PRO A 274 -21.65 -10.85 6.74
CA PRO A 274 -21.64 -9.48 6.24
C PRO A 274 -23.04 -9.03 5.80
N VAL A 275 -23.29 -7.73 5.81
CA VAL A 275 -24.50 -7.15 5.23
C VAL A 275 -24.51 -7.47 3.75
N ILE A 276 -25.62 -8.04 3.32
CA ILE A 276 -25.81 -8.44 1.93
C ILE A 276 -26.16 -7.23 1.06
N ALA A 277 -25.70 -7.23 -0.20
CA ALA A 277 -26.15 -6.25 -1.19
C ALA A 277 -27.69 -6.22 -1.28
N THR A 278 -28.28 -5.04 -1.24
CA THR A 278 -29.75 -4.88 -1.25
C THR A 278 -30.29 -4.97 -2.67
N PRO A 279 -31.59 -5.31 -2.87
CA PRO A 279 -32.22 -5.25 -4.18
C PRO A 279 -32.15 -3.85 -4.85
N GLU A 280 -31.97 -2.81 -4.06
CA GLU A 280 -31.81 -1.42 -4.51
C GLU A 280 -30.44 -1.16 -5.16
N SER A 281 -29.45 -2.03 -4.93
CA SER A 281 -28.11 -1.95 -5.52
C SER A 281 -28.07 -2.22 -7.04
N GLY A 282 -29.21 -2.53 -7.67
CA GLY A 282 -29.32 -2.73 -9.11
C GLY A 282 -28.83 -4.10 -9.62
N TYR A 283 -28.38 -4.98 -8.73
CA TYR A 283 -27.99 -6.35 -9.08
C TYR A 283 -29.20 -7.30 -9.16
N PRO A 284 -29.15 -8.35 -10.00
CA PRO A 284 -30.23 -9.33 -10.07
C PRO A 284 -30.46 -10.02 -8.71
N ALA A 285 -31.71 -10.08 -8.24
CA ALA A 285 -32.06 -10.73 -6.98
C ALA A 285 -31.59 -12.20 -6.91
N SER A 286 -31.53 -12.88 -8.05
CA SER A 286 -31.03 -14.26 -8.17
C SER A 286 -29.53 -14.39 -7.90
N LEU A 287 -28.73 -13.34 -8.15
CA LEU A 287 -27.31 -13.31 -7.77
C LEU A 287 -27.17 -13.19 -6.25
N ILE A 288 -27.95 -12.30 -5.64
CA ILE A 288 -28.00 -12.08 -4.19
C ILE A 288 -28.41 -13.39 -3.48
N THR A 289 -29.50 -14.04 -3.92
CA THR A 289 -29.94 -15.33 -3.39
C THR A 289 -28.91 -16.45 -3.60
N LEU A 290 -28.12 -16.40 -4.67
CA LEU A 290 -27.04 -17.37 -4.89
C LEU A 290 -25.92 -17.19 -3.86
N ILE A 291 -25.49 -15.95 -3.59
CA ILE A 291 -24.52 -15.62 -2.53
C ILE A 291 -25.03 -16.16 -1.18
N GLU A 292 -26.31 -15.95 -0.87
CA GLU A 292 -26.91 -16.45 0.37
C GLU A 292 -26.85 -17.98 0.53
N ARG A 293 -27.08 -18.70 -0.56
CA ARG A 293 -26.97 -20.16 -0.57
C ARG A 293 -25.51 -20.61 -0.41
N CYS A 294 -24.55 -19.87 -0.97
CA CYS A 294 -23.13 -20.22 -0.92
C CYS A 294 -22.50 -20.02 0.45
N TRP A 295 -22.95 -19.06 1.28
CA TRP A 295 -22.43 -18.86 2.64
C TRP A 295 -23.28 -19.52 3.76
N ASN A 296 -24.07 -20.53 3.40
CA ASN A 296 -24.90 -21.26 4.36
C ASN A 296 -24.05 -21.83 5.52
N PRO A 297 -24.51 -21.77 6.79
CA PRO A 297 -23.76 -22.33 7.91
C PRO A 297 -23.47 -23.83 7.78
N ASP A 298 -24.36 -24.61 7.16
CA ASP A 298 -24.14 -26.02 6.86
C ASP A 298 -23.41 -26.18 5.52
N PRO A 299 -22.18 -26.76 5.50
CA PRO A 299 -21.43 -26.98 4.27
C PRO A 299 -22.15 -27.87 3.25
N LEU A 300 -22.97 -28.82 3.71
CA LEU A 300 -23.71 -29.74 2.82
C LEU A 300 -24.85 -29.03 2.09
N SER A 301 -25.38 -27.96 2.67
CA SER A 301 -26.43 -27.14 2.08
C SER A 301 -25.92 -26.13 1.05
N ARG A 302 -24.60 -25.90 0.98
CA ARG A 302 -23.99 -25.02 -0.03
C ARG A 302 -23.98 -25.73 -1.39
N PRO A 303 -24.23 -25.04 -2.51
CA PRO A 303 -24.12 -25.63 -3.84
C PRO A 303 -22.67 -26.03 -4.18
N SER A 304 -22.50 -26.85 -5.20
CA SER A 304 -21.22 -27.09 -5.88
C SER A 304 -20.92 -25.96 -6.87
N PHE A 305 -19.67 -25.80 -7.29
CA PHE A 305 -19.35 -24.82 -8.33
C PHE A 305 -20.03 -25.12 -9.68
N GLN A 306 -20.29 -26.39 -9.99
CA GLN A 306 -21.11 -26.78 -11.14
C GLN A 306 -22.50 -26.12 -11.08
N GLU A 307 -23.22 -26.27 -9.96
CA GLU A 307 -24.54 -25.66 -9.77
C GLU A 307 -24.46 -24.12 -9.76
N ILE A 308 -23.40 -23.54 -9.21
CA ILE A 308 -23.15 -22.08 -9.21
C ILE A 308 -22.98 -21.58 -10.65
N VAL A 309 -22.17 -22.26 -11.46
CA VAL A 309 -21.91 -21.93 -12.87
C VAL A 309 -23.19 -22.03 -13.71
N GLU A 310 -24.02 -23.05 -13.48
CA GLU A 310 -25.32 -23.20 -14.14
C GLU A 310 -26.23 -21.99 -13.88
N VAL A 311 -26.36 -21.57 -12.61
CA VAL A 311 -27.18 -20.41 -12.23
C VAL A 311 -26.61 -19.12 -12.82
N LEU A 312 -25.30 -18.88 -12.69
CA LEU A 312 -24.65 -17.66 -13.19
C LEU A 312 -24.67 -17.59 -14.72
N SER A 313 -24.57 -18.71 -15.43
CA SER A 313 -24.66 -18.75 -16.89
C SER A 313 -26.03 -18.27 -17.39
N VAL A 314 -27.10 -18.68 -16.72
CA VAL A 314 -28.46 -18.20 -17.02
C VAL A 314 -28.57 -16.69 -16.78
N LEU A 315 -27.98 -16.17 -15.69
CA LEU A 315 -27.99 -14.73 -15.39
C LEU A 315 -27.16 -13.92 -16.39
N HIS A 316 -25.97 -14.41 -16.72
CA HIS A 316 -25.09 -13.77 -17.67
C HIS A 316 -25.74 -13.66 -19.06
N ASN A 317 -26.45 -14.70 -19.51
CA ASN A 317 -27.17 -14.68 -20.78
C ASN A 317 -28.33 -13.69 -20.80
N LYS A 318 -29.03 -13.49 -19.68
CA LYS A 318 -30.09 -12.46 -19.56
C LYS A 318 -29.55 -11.02 -19.62
N LEU A 319 -28.28 -10.82 -19.27
CA LEU A 319 -27.62 -9.51 -19.26
C LEU A 319 -26.86 -9.20 -20.56
N LYS A 320 -26.84 -10.12 -21.54
CA LYS A 320 -26.31 -9.84 -22.88
C LYS A 320 -27.29 -8.98 -23.68
N PRO A 321 -26.84 -7.89 -24.34
CA PRO A 321 -27.73 -7.09 -25.18
C PRO A 321 -28.20 -7.89 -26.39
N ILE A 322 -29.51 -7.82 -26.68
CA ILE A 322 -30.10 -8.30 -27.94
C ILE A 322 -29.50 -7.48 -29.09
N PRO A 323 -28.98 -8.07 -30.18
CA PRO A 323 -28.54 -7.31 -31.35
C PRO A 323 -29.73 -6.89 -32.22
N THR A 324 -29.61 -5.75 -32.94
CA THR A 324 -30.52 -5.05 -33.90
C THR A 324 -31.23 -3.81 -33.32
N THR A 325 -31.40 -2.64 -33.97
CA THR A 325 -31.20 -2.15 -35.36
C THR A 325 -31.29 -0.61 -35.36
N LYS A 326 -30.77 0.04 -36.41
CA LYS A 326 -30.86 1.50 -36.66
C LYS A 326 -32.30 1.98 -36.93
N HIS A 327 -32.65 3.14 -36.36
CA HIS A 327 -33.60 4.22 -36.77
C HIS A 327 -34.15 4.86 -35.48
N GLY A 328 -34.48 6.14 -35.30
CA GLY A 328 -34.48 7.39 -36.04
C GLY A 328 -34.95 8.47 -35.02
N LYS A 329 -34.64 9.75 -35.24
CA LYS A 329 -34.87 10.86 -34.29
C LYS A 329 -36.35 11.19 -34.04
N SER A 330 -36.68 11.45 -32.76
CA SER A 330 -37.57 12.50 -32.20
C SER A 330 -37.55 12.30 -30.68
N GLY A 331 -37.19 13.21 -29.78
CA GLY A 331 -37.50 14.62 -29.71
C GLY A 331 -38.70 14.82 -28.79
N GLU A 332 -38.51 14.81 -27.46
CA GLU A 332 -39.24 15.69 -26.53
C GLU A 332 -38.68 15.66 -25.10
N SER A 333 -38.77 16.84 -24.48
CA SER A 333 -38.16 17.29 -23.24
C SER A 333 -38.94 16.86 -22.00
N GLY A 334 -38.26 16.29 -21.02
CA GLY A 334 -38.76 16.07 -19.66
C GLY A 334 -37.66 16.31 -18.63
N THR A 335 -37.60 17.52 -18.10
CA THR A 335 -36.72 17.93 -17.00
C THR A 335 -37.08 17.18 -15.72
N MET A 336 -36.17 16.31 -15.24
CA MET A 336 -36.10 15.92 -13.83
C MET A 336 -34.64 15.88 -13.35
N LYS A 337 -34.44 16.42 -12.15
CA LYS A 337 -33.17 16.88 -11.58
C LYS A 337 -32.11 15.79 -11.51
N VAL A 338 -30.96 16.10 -12.10
CA VAL A 338 -29.69 15.40 -11.89
C VAL A 338 -29.22 15.69 -10.47
N ASN A 339 -29.30 14.72 -9.57
CA ASN A 339 -28.45 14.73 -8.38
C ASN A 339 -27.11 14.12 -8.79
N GLN A 340 -26.13 14.99 -9.03
CA GLN A 340 -24.73 14.64 -9.26
C GLN A 340 -24.20 13.89 -8.04
N TYR A 341 -23.88 12.61 -8.19
CA TYR A 341 -22.94 11.94 -7.30
C TYR A 341 -21.56 12.55 -7.57
N GLN A 342 -20.92 13.11 -6.54
CA GLN A 342 -19.61 13.73 -6.63
C GLN A 342 -18.53 12.78 -6.13
N GLU A 343 -17.51 12.62 -6.97
CA GLU A 343 -16.29 11.82 -6.76
C GLU A 343 -15.50 12.29 -5.54
N ASP A 344 -15.01 11.34 -4.73
CA ASP A 344 -14.00 11.60 -3.70
C ASP A 344 -12.69 12.07 -4.34
N VAL A 345 -12.04 13.06 -3.74
CA VAL A 345 -10.90 13.77 -4.33
C VAL A 345 -9.60 13.04 -3.97
N ASP A 346 -8.94 12.45 -4.97
CA ASP A 346 -7.59 11.88 -4.85
C ASP A 346 -6.53 13.01 -4.79
N TRP A 347 -6.11 13.34 -3.57
CA TRP A 347 -5.18 14.45 -3.29
C TRP A 347 -3.78 14.21 -3.83
N TYR A 348 -3.35 12.96 -3.88
CA TYR A 348 -2.10 12.56 -4.55
C TYR A 348 -2.12 12.90 -6.04
N LYS A 349 -3.21 12.57 -6.74
CA LYS A 349 -3.41 12.94 -8.16
C LYS A 349 -3.52 14.45 -8.34
N GLN A 350 -4.11 15.19 -7.39
CA GLN A 350 -4.19 16.65 -7.50
C GLN A 350 -2.80 17.30 -7.39
N GLY A 351 -1.96 16.83 -6.45
CA GLY A 351 -0.56 17.26 -6.38
C GLY A 351 0.21 16.90 -7.65
N GLU A 352 -0.04 15.73 -8.25
CA GLU A 352 0.58 15.35 -9.53
C GLU A 352 0.12 16.23 -10.70
N LYS A 353 -1.19 16.54 -10.80
CA LYS A 353 -1.72 17.44 -11.83
C LYS A 353 -1.14 18.84 -11.72
N LEU A 354 -0.94 19.34 -10.50
CA LEU A 354 -0.24 20.60 -10.27
C LEU A 354 1.18 20.54 -10.84
N GLY A 355 1.92 19.46 -10.55
CA GLY A 355 3.27 19.29 -11.08
C GLY A 355 3.32 19.29 -12.61
N LYS A 356 2.42 18.54 -13.27
CA LYS A 356 2.29 18.55 -14.74
C LYS A 356 1.95 19.94 -15.29
N LYS A 357 1.11 20.72 -14.58
CA LYS A 357 0.77 22.09 -14.98
C LYS A 357 1.96 23.03 -14.90
N LEU A 358 2.79 22.90 -13.85
CA LEU A 358 4.02 23.68 -13.70
C LEU A 358 5.04 23.34 -14.80
N GLU A 359 5.22 22.05 -15.13
CA GLU A 359 6.10 21.59 -16.22
C GLU A 359 5.69 22.12 -17.61
N MET A 360 4.39 22.36 -17.83
CA MET A 360 3.88 22.91 -19.09
C MET A 360 4.02 24.44 -19.19
N GLN A 361 4.18 25.13 -18.06
CA GLN A 361 4.26 26.59 -18.01
C GLN A 361 5.68 27.12 -18.15
N ASP A 362 6.71 26.30 -17.88
CA ASP A 362 8.09 26.76 -17.85
C ASP A 362 9.04 25.91 -18.73
N ARG A 363 9.32 26.42 -19.93
CA ARG A 363 10.35 25.91 -20.86
C ARG A 363 11.30 27.02 -21.32
N ASN A 364 11.51 28.05 -20.50
CA ASN A 364 12.54 29.05 -20.76
C ASN A 364 13.78 28.70 -19.94
N GLY A 365 14.75 28.07 -20.62
CA GLY A 365 15.99 27.57 -20.02
C GLY A 365 16.94 28.67 -19.55
N GLU A 366 16.65 29.27 -18.39
CA GLU A 366 17.63 30.06 -17.65
C GLU A 366 18.38 29.17 -16.66
N VAL A 367 19.71 29.20 -16.75
CA VAL A 367 20.62 28.38 -15.93
C VAL A 367 20.79 29.03 -14.56
N PHE A 368 20.58 28.24 -13.50
CA PHE A 368 20.76 28.59 -12.10
C PHE A 368 22.11 29.25 -11.78
N THR A 369 22.10 30.53 -11.37
CA THR A 369 23.32 31.29 -11.03
C THR A 369 24.12 30.68 -9.87
N TRP A 370 23.45 30.05 -8.90
CA TRP A 370 24.08 29.36 -7.76
C TRP A 370 24.64 27.98 -8.12
N LEU A 371 24.22 27.34 -9.22
CA LEU A 371 24.86 26.11 -9.74
C LEU A 371 26.25 26.40 -10.32
N ILE A 372 26.43 27.62 -10.84
CA ILE A 372 27.61 28.09 -11.57
C ILE A 372 28.68 28.65 -10.62
N SER A 373 28.29 29.02 -9.39
CA SER A 373 29.17 29.64 -8.41
C SER A 373 30.04 28.61 -7.67
N SER A 374 31.37 28.73 -7.87
CA SER A 374 32.51 28.14 -7.13
C SER A 374 32.85 26.66 -7.43
N THR A 375 33.93 26.32 -8.16
CA THR A 375 35.40 26.40 -7.91
C THR A 375 35.96 25.39 -6.91
N ASP A 376 36.83 24.53 -7.45
CA ASP A 376 37.84 23.65 -6.83
C ASP A 376 37.41 22.60 -5.80
N GLN A 377 38.12 21.47 -5.80
CA GLN A 377 37.75 20.23 -5.12
C GLN A 377 37.56 20.35 -3.60
N THR A 378 36.30 20.45 -3.16
CA THR A 378 35.87 20.22 -1.78
C THR A 378 34.89 19.04 -1.75
N TYR A 379 35.14 18.06 -0.88
CA TYR A 379 34.37 16.83 -0.60
C TYR A 379 33.01 16.63 -1.31
N ARG A 380 32.86 15.56 -2.10
CA ARG A 380 31.55 15.15 -2.66
C ARG A 380 31.01 13.90 -1.94
N PRO A 381 29.83 13.97 -1.31
CA PRO A 381 29.22 12.81 -0.68
C PRO A 381 28.77 11.80 -1.74
N THR A 382 28.84 10.50 -1.42
CA THR A 382 28.26 9.45 -2.27
C THR A 382 27.03 8.91 -1.56
N LEU A 383 25.85 9.17 -2.12
CA LEU A 383 24.60 8.90 -1.44
C LEU A 383 24.09 7.49 -1.71
N SER A 384 23.60 6.84 -0.67
CA SER A 384 22.66 5.72 -0.77
C SER A 384 21.53 5.95 0.23
N TRP A 385 20.30 5.63 -0.15
CA TRP A 385 19.12 6.01 0.63
C TRP A 385 18.09 4.89 0.66
N GLY A 386 17.21 4.95 1.64
CA GLY A 386 16.13 4.00 1.79
C GLY A 386 15.11 4.52 2.78
N SER A 387 13.86 4.14 2.57
CA SER A 387 12.75 4.51 3.45
C SER A 387 12.02 3.27 3.94
N PHE A 388 11.34 3.44 5.07
CA PHE A 388 10.34 2.50 5.53
C PHE A 388 9.22 3.27 6.22
N SER A 389 7.99 2.89 5.90
CA SER A 389 6.79 3.46 6.49
C SER A 389 5.89 2.35 7.03
N THR A 390 5.24 2.61 8.16
CA THR A 390 4.25 1.72 8.75
C THR A 390 3.14 2.54 9.42
N CYS A 391 1.91 2.04 9.31
CA CYS A 391 0.75 2.61 9.99
C CYS A 391 0.88 2.56 11.53
N GLY A 392 1.80 1.72 12.04
CA GLY A 392 1.99 1.54 13.47
C GLY A 392 0.71 1.04 14.14
N ARG A 393 0.22 1.80 15.13
CA ARG A 393 -1.03 1.50 15.85
C ARG A 393 -2.21 2.39 15.43
N ARG A 394 -2.02 3.31 14.48
CA ARG A 394 -3.09 4.16 13.94
C ARG A 394 -3.98 3.36 12.97
N GLU A 395 -5.19 3.84 12.77
CA GLU A 395 -6.17 3.21 11.87
C GLU A 395 -5.86 3.47 10.39
N THR A 396 -5.29 4.63 10.08
CA THR A 396 -4.96 5.08 8.73
C THR A 396 -3.51 5.53 8.64
N MET A 397 -2.94 5.41 7.44
CA MET A 397 -1.62 5.96 7.11
C MET A 397 -1.81 7.39 6.58
N GLU A 398 -1.67 8.37 7.47
CA GLU A 398 -1.73 9.81 7.17
C GLU A 398 -0.35 10.36 6.77
N ASP A 399 0.72 9.65 7.13
CA ASP A 399 2.10 9.91 6.70
C ASP A 399 2.29 9.72 5.18
N ALA A 400 3.06 10.61 4.56
CA ALA A 400 3.53 10.48 3.18
C ALA A 400 5.01 10.86 3.06
N HIS A 401 5.68 10.41 1.99
CA HIS A 401 7.08 10.78 1.74
C HIS A 401 7.44 10.77 0.25
N PHE A 402 8.53 11.44 -0.10
CA PHE A 402 9.16 11.31 -1.41
C PHE A 402 10.68 11.15 -1.29
N MET A 403 11.27 10.51 -2.31
CA MET A 403 12.71 10.46 -2.52
C MET A 403 12.96 10.79 -4.00
N LYS A 404 13.62 11.92 -4.25
CA LYS A 404 13.96 12.43 -5.59
C LYS A 404 15.47 12.56 -5.73
N PRO A 405 16.16 11.45 -6.04
CA PRO A 405 17.58 11.51 -6.36
C PRO A 405 17.79 12.12 -7.75
N CYS A 406 18.95 12.73 -7.95
CA CYS A 406 19.39 13.28 -9.23
C CYS A 406 18.41 14.32 -9.82
N MET A 407 18.07 15.34 -9.03
CA MET A 407 17.20 16.42 -9.49
C MET A 407 17.89 17.26 -10.57
N PHE A 408 17.10 17.88 -11.46
CA PHE A 408 17.59 18.71 -12.56
C PHE A 408 18.56 17.98 -13.52
N ASP A 409 18.44 16.65 -13.58
CA ASP A 409 19.39 15.78 -14.30
C ASP A 409 20.86 15.91 -13.81
N ASP A 410 21.06 16.43 -12.59
CA ASP A 410 22.37 16.55 -11.93
C ASP A 410 22.52 15.45 -10.87
N HIS A 411 23.55 14.61 -11.03
CA HIS A 411 23.84 13.50 -10.12
C HIS A 411 24.24 13.91 -8.71
N ASP A 412 24.58 15.20 -8.49
CA ASP A 412 24.99 15.72 -7.19
C ASP A 412 23.85 16.46 -6.46
N ILE A 413 22.62 16.45 -7.00
CA ILE A 413 21.45 17.11 -6.38
C ILE A 413 20.39 16.08 -6.00
N HIS A 414 20.02 16.03 -4.72
CA HIS A 414 19.04 15.06 -4.20
C HIS A 414 18.07 15.74 -3.24
N ALA A 415 16.79 15.38 -3.30
CA ALA A 415 15.80 15.82 -2.32
C ALA A 415 15.05 14.64 -1.69
N PHE A 416 14.78 14.76 -0.40
CA PHE A 416 14.03 13.79 0.39
C PHE A 416 13.04 14.55 1.26
N GLY A 417 11.83 14.04 1.44
CA GLY A 417 10.85 14.69 2.30
C GLY A 417 9.87 13.74 2.95
N ILE A 418 9.44 14.08 4.16
CA ILE A 418 8.44 13.36 4.97
C ILE A 418 7.36 14.36 5.37
N PHE A 419 6.12 13.89 5.33
CA PHE A 419 4.93 14.65 5.67
C PHE A 419 4.10 13.84 6.64
N ASP A 420 3.91 14.35 7.85
CA ASP A 420 3.08 13.70 8.86
C ASP A 420 1.69 14.34 8.82
N GLY A 421 0.70 13.59 8.34
CA GLY A 421 -0.65 14.07 8.15
C GLY A 421 -1.45 14.06 9.45
N HIS A 422 -2.25 15.09 9.67
CA HIS A 422 -3.21 15.13 10.76
C HIS A 422 -4.55 15.67 10.27
N ARG A 423 -5.63 15.18 10.89
CA ARG A 423 -7.01 15.46 10.46
C ARG A 423 -7.26 14.95 9.03
N GLY A 424 -6.61 13.85 8.65
CA GLY A 424 -6.65 13.23 7.33
C GLY A 424 -5.31 13.29 6.58
N ALA A 425 -5.10 12.36 5.64
CA ALA A 425 -3.89 12.25 4.83
C ALA A 425 -3.75 13.30 3.70
N ALA A 426 -4.83 14.04 3.40
CA ALA A 426 -4.96 14.84 2.18
C ALA A 426 -3.82 15.87 1.98
N ALA A 427 -3.45 16.58 3.05
CA ALA A 427 -2.38 17.58 2.99
C ALA A 427 -1.01 16.92 2.76
N ALA A 428 -0.75 15.79 3.41
CA ALA A 428 0.49 15.02 3.26
C ALA A 428 0.63 14.43 1.85
N GLU A 429 -0.43 13.79 1.35
CA GLU A 429 -0.48 13.21 0.00
C GLU A 429 -0.26 14.25 -1.10
N PHE A 430 -0.95 15.40 -0.99
CA PHE A 430 -0.78 16.50 -1.93
C PHE A 430 0.66 17.04 -1.88
N SER A 431 1.19 17.27 -0.67
CA SER A 431 2.52 17.84 -0.46
C SER A 431 3.65 16.94 -0.95
N ALA A 432 3.51 15.61 -0.84
CA ALA A 432 4.46 14.63 -1.33
C ALA A 432 4.68 14.69 -2.85
N ARG A 433 3.74 15.29 -3.60
CA ARG A 433 3.87 15.54 -5.06
C ARG A 433 4.12 16.99 -5.39
N ALA A 434 3.51 17.92 -4.65
CA ALA A 434 3.63 19.35 -4.90
C ALA A 434 5.03 19.91 -4.58
N ILE A 435 5.62 19.56 -3.41
CA ILE A 435 6.94 20.09 -3.05
C ILE A 435 8.01 19.72 -4.09
N PRO A 436 8.20 18.44 -4.48
CA PRO A 436 9.15 18.09 -5.52
C PRO A 436 8.92 18.83 -6.83
N ALA A 437 7.65 19.03 -7.22
CA ALA A 437 7.31 19.74 -8.43
C ALA A 437 7.66 21.23 -8.37
N PHE A 438 7.45 21.90 -7.25
CA PHE A 438 7.89 23.29 -7.06
C PHE A 438 9.40 23.41 -7.05
N LEU A 439 10.10 22.49 -6.37
CA LEU A 439 11.57 22.46 -6.40
C LEU A 439 12.09 22.28 -7.82
N GLN A 440 11.50 21.36 -8.60
CA GLN A 440 11.99 21.01 -9.95
C GLN A 440 11.72 22.08 -11.01
N ASN A 441 10.68 22.92 -10.83
CA ASN A 441 10.30 23.97 -11.77
C ASN A 441 10.80 25.36 -11.36
N TYR A 442 11.65 25.45 -10.34
CA TYR A 442 12.11 26.76 -9.86
C TYR A 442 13.32 27.24 -10.66
N CYS A 443 13.27 28.41 -11.29
CA CYS A 443 14.39 28.99 -12.07
C CYS A 443 14.81 30.40 -11.61
N HIS A 444 14.09 31.01 -10.64
CA HIS A 444 14.20 32.45 -10.33
C HIS A 444 14.58 32.80 -8.86
N THR A 445 15.03 31.87 -8.02
CA THR A 445 15.44 32.17 -6.63
C THR A 445 16.89 32.63 -6.51
N GLU A 446 17.15 33.52 -5.54
CA GLU A 446 18.50 33.97 -5.18
C GLU A 446 19.31 32.89 -4.46
N SER A 447 18.65 31.97 -3.71
CA SER A 447 19.33 30.88 -2.97
C SER A 447 18.51 29.57 -2.85
N PRO A 448 19.14 28.41 -2.58
CA PRO A 448 18.44 27.16 -2.26
C PRO A 448 17.50 27.24 -1.05
N SER A 449 17.84 28.08 -0.06
CA SER A 449 17.00 28.31 1.11
C SER A 449 15.68 29.00 0.74
N ASP A 450 15.74 30.00 -0.15
CA ASP A 450 14.54 30.68 -0.64
C ASP A 450 13.68 29.74 -1.49
N MET A 451 14.32 28.88 -2.30
CA MET A 451 13.62 27.84 -3.05
C MET A 451 12.82 26.91 -2.14
N LEU A 452 13.39 26.46 -1.02
CA LEU A 452 12.70 25.60 -0.06
C LEU A 452 11.55 26.34 0.65
N ILE A 453 11.77 27.57 1.11
CA ILE A 453 10.74 28.40 1.75
C ILE A 453 9.56 28.60 0.79
N GLU A 454 9.88 28.88 -0.47
CA GLU A 454 8.88 29.10 -1.50
C GLU A 454 8.14 27.82 -1.87
N ALA A 455 8.82 26.68 -2.00
CA ALA A 455 8.18 25.40 -2.27
C ALA A 455 7.13 25.04 -1.20
N PHE A 456 7.43 25.27 0.08
CA PHE A 456 6.49 25.03 1.18
C PHE A 456 5.31 26.01 1.14
N THR A 457 5.58 27.31 1.01
CA THR A 457 4.53 28.34 1.03
C THR A 457 3.62 28.30 -0.20
N LYS A 458 4.16 27.99 -1.39
CA LYS A 458 3.37 27.76 -2.61
C LYS A 458 2.58 26.46 -2.54
N THR A 459 3.13 25.40 -1.94
CA THR A 459 2.39 24.15 -1.70
C THR A 459 1.19 24.40 -0.80
N ASP A 460 1.35 25.13 0.30
CA ASP A 460 0.25 25.52 1.18
C ASP A 460 -0.82 26.34 0.47
N ALA A 461 -0.43 27.37 -0.28
CA ALA A 461 -1.36 28.17 -1.06
C ALA A 461 -2.13 27.33 -2.08
N ALA A 462 -1.43 26.48 -2.85
CA ALA A 462 -2.03 25.62 -3.86
C ALA A 462 -2.98 24.57 -3.25
N PHE A 463 -2.62 23.99 -2.10
CA PHE A 463 -3.47 23.05 -1.39
C PHE A 463 -4.75 23.73 -0.88
N ARG A 464 -4.64 24.94 -0.29
CA ARG A 464 -5.81 25.70 0.17
C ARG A 464 -6.72 26.13 -0.97
N ASP A 465 -6.16 26.52 -2.11
CA ASP A 465 -6.94 26.83 -3.30
C ASP A 465 -7.71 25.59 -3.80
N GLU A 466 -7.07 24.43 -3.87
CA GLU A 466 -7.72 23.18 -4.28
C GLU A 466 -8.78 22.74 -3.26
N LEU A 467 -8.51 22.88 -1.95
CA LEU A 467 -9.47 22.61 -0.88
C LEU A 467 -10.70 23.51 -0.98
N LEU A 468 -10.50 24.80 -1.24
CA LEU A 468 -11.59 25.75 -1.44
C LEU A 468 -12.41 25.41 -2.70
N LEU A 469 -11.76 25.05 -3.81
CA LEU A 469 -12.43 24.61 -5.04
C LEU A 469 -13.28 23.37 -4.78
N CYS A 470 -12.77 22.41 -4.02
CA CYS A 470 -13.50 21.19 -3.68
C CYS A 470 -14.70 21.47 -2.76
N ARG A 471 -14.55 22.35 -1.77
CA ARG A 471 -15.65 22.81 -0.90
C ARG A 471 -16.74 23.54 -1.69
N ASN A 472 -16.35 24.48 -2.55
CA ASN A 472 -17.28 25.24 -3.40
C ASN A 472 -18.01 24.35 -4.40
N SER A 473 -17.33 23.32 -4.90
CA SER A 473 -17.93 22.36 -5.81
C SER A 473 -18.89 21.41 -5.10
N LYS A 474 -18.89 21.29 -3.76
CA LYS A 474 -19.56 20.25 -2.95
C LYS A 474 -18.97 18.83 -3.07
N ARG A 475 -17.72 18.71 -3.55
CA ARG A 475 -16.98 17.44 -3.58
C ARG A 475 -16.51 16.97 -2.19
N ILE A 476 -16.65 17.83 -1.19
CA ILE A 476 -16.33 17.53 0.22
C ILE A 476 -17.64 17.64 1.00
N THR A 477 -18.01 16.57 1.71
CA THR A 477 -19.24 16.47 2.52
C THR A 477 -19.11 17.14 3.88
N GLN A 478 -17.89 17.27 4.40
CA GLN A 478 -17.60 17.90 5.70
C GLN A 478 -17.29 19.40 5.54
N LYS A 479 -18.21 20.25 6.00
CA LYS A 479 -18.04 21.71 5.96
C LYS A 479 -16.91 22.27 6.84
N GLU A 480 -16.44 21.48 7.82
CA GLU A 480 -15.41 21.86 8.80
C GLU A 480 -14.19 20.93 8.73
N TRP A 481 -13.86 20.44 7.53
CA TRP A 481 -12.69 19.58 7.31
C TRP A 481 -11.49 20.40 6.85
N HIS A 482 -10.50 20.53 7.72
CA HIS A 482 -9.28 21.32 7.52
C HIS A 482 -8.04 20.43 7.72
N PRO A 483 -7.75 19.52 6.77
CA PRO A 483 -6.59 18.64 6.85
C PRO A 483 -5.29 19.45 6.87
N GLY A 484 -4.31 18.96 7.62
CA GLY A 484 -2.98 19.54 7.69
C GLY A 484 -1.90 18.47 7.70
N CYS A 485 -0.67 18.89 7.47
CA CYS A 485 0.48 18.01 7.68
C CYS A 485 1.70 18.80 8.13
N THR A 486 2.53 18.16 8.94
CA THR A 486 3.90 18.60 9.12
C THR A 486 4.70 18.30 7.86
N ALA A 487 5.85 18.92 7.71
CA ALA A 487 6.70 18.74 6.54
C ALA A 487 8.16 18.96 6.92
N ILE A 488 8.99 17.97 6.59
CA ILE A 488 10.45 18.12 6.61
C ILE A 488 11.02 17.73 5.26
N THR A 489 11.92 18.54 4.71
CA THR A 489 12.57 18.29 3.41
C THR A 489 14.06 18.56 3.51
N ALA A 490 14.87 17.57 3.12
CA ALA A 490 16.30 17.71 2.95
C ALA A 490 16.64 17.88 1.47
N LEU A 491 17.42 18.90 1.15
CA LEU A 491 17.97 19.18 -0.17
C LEU A 491 19.50 19.13 -0.08
N VAL A 492 20.09 18.15 -0.75
CA VAL A 492 21.54 18.00 -0.87
C VAL A 492 21.94 18.56 -2.24
N ILE A 493 22.81 19.55 -2.25
CA ILE A 493 23.43 20.12 -3.45
C ILE A 493 24.93 19.98 -3.26
N ARG A 494 25.54 18.97 -3.90
CA ARG A 494 26.97 18.65 -3.73
C ARG A 494 27.31 18.45 -2.24
N GLU A 495 28.19 19.28 -1.68
CA GLU A 495 28.57 19.26 -0.27
C GLU A 495 27.63 20.03 0.65
N LYS A 496 26.63 20.73 0.13
CA LYS A 496 25.70 21.53 0.94
C LYS A 496 24.44 20.73 1.25
N LEU A 497 24.06 20.68 2.51
CA LEU A 497 22.81 20.11 2.99
C LEU A 497 21.93 21.24 3.54
N TYR A 498 20.73 21.37 3.00
CA TYR A 498 19.69 22.24 3.48
C TYR A 498 18.54 21.39 4.02
N VAL A 499 18.07 21.66 5.24
CA VAL A 499 16.90 21.00 5.82
C VAL A 499 15.86 22.05 6.16
N ALA A 500 14.70 21.95 5.52
CA ALA A 500 13.53 22.77 5.77
C ALA A 500 12.55 22.00 6.67
N ASN A 501 12.18 22.55 7.82
CA ASN A 501 11.21 21.93 8.73
C ASN A 501 10.03 22.85 9.06
N ALA A 502 8.82 22.30 9.04
CA ALA A 502 7.59 22.92 9.52
C ALA A 502 6.75 21.86 10.25
N GLY A 503 6.73 21.91 11.58
CA GLY A 503 6.10 20.90 12.46
C GLY A 503 7.14 20.13 13.28
N ASP A 504 6.80 18.91 13.71
CA ASP A 504 7.59 18.06 14.63
C ASP A 504 8.16 16.78 14.01
N CYS A 505 8.07 16.63 12.68
CA CYS A 505 9.06 15.83 11.96
C CYS A 505 10.48 16.32 12.29
N ARG A 506 11.44 15.40 12.38
CA ARG A 506 12.81 15.73 12.76
C ARG A 506 13.87 15.07 11.88
N ALA A 507 14.96 15.79 11.67
CA ALA A 507 16.15 15.32 10.98
C ALA A 507 17.41 15.45 11.87
N ILE A 508 18.27 14.44 11.83
CA ILE A 508 19.58 14.45 12.48
C ILE A 508 20.67 13.98 11.52
N LEU A 509 21.83 14.63 11.59
CA LEU A 509 23.04 14.26 10.88
C LEU A 509 23.99 13.54 11.84
N ASN A 510 24.47 12.36 11.50
CA ASN A 510 25.53 11.72 12.27
C ASN A 510 26.89 12.29 11.82
N ARG A 511 27.47 13.13 12.69
CA ARG A 511 28.79 13.77 12.49
C ARG A 511 29.78 13.25 13.52
N ALA A 512 30.84 12.61 13.04
CA ALA A 512 31.87 11.99 13.88
C ALA A 512 31.28 11.03 14.95
N GLY A 513 30.23 10.30 14.59
CA GLY A 513 29.55 9.36 15.46
C GLY A 513 28.60 9.97 16.50
N GLN A 514 28.33 11.28 16.44
CA GLN A 514 27.45 12.02 17.33
C GLN A 514 26.25 12.61 16.58
N PRO A 515 25.08 12.76 17.24
CA PRO A 515 23.91 13.37 16.63
C PRO A 515 24.08 14.88 16.54
N PHE A 516 23.97 15.40 15.33
CA PHE A 516 23.90 16.83 15.04
C PHE A 516 22.49 17.16 14.55
N PRO A 517 21.65 17.85 15.35
CA PRO A 517 20.29 18.20 14.96
C PRO A 517 20.27 19.08 13.70
N MET A 518 19.45 18.70 12.72
CA MET A 518 19.25 19.45 11.48
C MET A 518 17.85 20.08 11.39
N SER A 519 17.09 20.02 12.49
CA SER A 519 15.79 20.67 12.63
C SER A 519 15.50 20.94 14.11
N LYS A 520 14.56 21.85 14.37
CA LYS A 520 13.93 22.07 15.67
C LYS A 520 12.44 21.77 15.52
N ASP A 521 11.87 21.09 16.50
CA ASP A 521 10.43 20.79 16.50
C ASP A 521 9.62 22.07 16.71
N HIS A 522 8.55 22.22 15.94
CA HIS A 522 7.65 23.37 16.02
C HIS A 522 6.35 22.97 16.71
N VAL A 523 6.40 22.81 18.03
CA VAL A 523 5.25 22.46 18.88
C VAL A 523 4.90 23.57 19.85
N ALA A 524 3.65 23.64 20.29
CA ALA A 524 3.16 24.69 21.19
C ALA A 524 3.82 24.65 22.59
N SER A 525 4.50 23.56 22.93
CA SER A 525 5.31 23.48 24.15
C SER A 525 6.58 24.30 24.06
N CYS A 526 7.12 24.55 22.85
CA CYS A 526 8.26 25.45 22.63
C CYS A 526 7.86 26.90 22.91
N ALA A 527 8.58 27.57 23.80
CA ALA A 527 8.23 28.93 24.26
C ALA A 527 8.21 29.94 23.11
N ASP A 528 9.24 29.97 22.26
CA ASP A 528 9.36 30.90 21.13
C ASP A 528 8.20 30.71 20.13
N GLU A 529 7.83 29.46 19.84
CA GLU A 529 6.74 29.16 18.91
C GLU A 529 5.37 29.50 19.51
N ARG A 530 5.16 29.23 20.81
CA ARG A 530 3.95 29.62 21.51
C ARG A 530 3.78 31.13 21.54
N GLU A 531 4.85 31.87 21.82
CA GLU A 531 4.84 33.33 21.79
C GLU A 531 4.52 33.85 20.39
N ARG A 532 5.16 33.30 19.34
CA ARG A 532 4.87 33.65 17.95
C ARG A 532 3.40 33.45 17.60
N VAL A 533 2.85 32.28 17.88
CA VAL A 533 1.43 31.95 17.60
C VAL A 533 0.48 32.86 18.38
N THR A 534 0.81 33.19 19.63
CA THR A 534 0.01 34.10 20.47
C THR A 534 0.05 35.53 19.93
N ASN A 535 1.20 36.00 19.44
CA ASN A 535 1.38 37.32 18.84
C ASN A 535 0.62 37.48 17.51
N GLU A 536 0.39 36.37 16.80
CA GLU A 536 -0.51 36.30 15.62
C GLU A 536 -2.00 36.27 16.00
N GLY A 537 -2.32 36.41 17.30
CA GLY A 537 -3.69 36.48 17.81
C GLY A 537 -4.38 35.13 17.99
N MET A 538 -3.65 34.02 17.87
CA MET A 538 -4.18 32.67 18.07
C MET A 538 -4.03 32.25 19.54
N ASP A 539 -5.11 31.75 20.13
CA ASP A 539 -5.11 31.29 21.51
C ASP A 539 -4.33 29.97 21.64
N VAL A 540 -3.54 29.84 22.72
CA VAL A 540 -2.79 28.61 23.03
C VAL A 540 -3.11 28.18 24.45
N LYS A 541 -3.70 27.00 24.59
CA LYS A 541 -4.24 26.49 25.86
C LYS A 541 -3.53 25.21 26.28
N TRP A 542 -3.33 25.05 27.59
CA TRP A 542 -2.91 23.77 28.16
C TRP A 542 -4.09 22.79 28.16
N GLN A 543 -3.96 21.67 27.47
CA GLN A 543 -4.98 20.62 27.36
C GLN A 543 -4.31 19.24 27.30
N VAL A 544 -4.78 18.28 28.10
CA VAL A 544 -4.29 16.89 28.11
C VAL A 544 -2.76 16.82 28.16
N ASP A 545 -2.19 17.37 29.23
CA ASP A 545 -0.74 17.33 29.55
C ASP A 545 0.22 18.03 28.56
N THR A 546 -0.30 18.87 27.65
CA THR A 546 0.54 19.64 26.72
C THR A 546 -0.16 20.90 26.21
N TRP A 547 0.58 21.80 25.55
CA TRP A 547 0.02 23.01 24.94
C TRP A 547 -0.61 22.69 23.58
N ARG A 548 -1.75 23.32 23.30
CA ARG A 548 -2.54 23.16 22.07
C ARG A 548 -2.92 24.50 21.45
N VAL A 549 -2.81 24.61 20.13
CA VAL A 549 -3.08 25.81 19.34
C VAL A 549 -4.51 25.84 18.86
N GLY A 550 -5.18 26.97 19.11
CA GLY A 550 -6.46 27.31 18.51
C GLY A 550 -7.61 26.38 18.91
N PRO A 551 -8.78 26.56 18.27
CA PRO A 551 -9.97 25.74 18.52
C PRO A 551 -9.81 24.28 18.07
N ALA A 552 -8.94 24.02 17.09
CA ALA A 552 -8.64 22.68 16.59
C ALA A 552 -7.79 21.84 17.56
N ALA A 553 -7.30 22.45 18.65
CA ALA A 553 -6.42 21.82 19.64
C ALA A 553 -5.19 21.14 19.01
N LEU A 554 -4.49 21.84 18.11
CA LEU A 554 -3.34 21.30 17.37
C LEU A 554 -2.07 21.32 18.23
N GLN A 555 -1.23 20.28 18.14
CA GLN A 555 0.06 20.22 18.85
C GLN A 555 1.12 21.12 18.20
N VAL A 556 1.18 21.09 16.87
CA VAL A 556 2.18 21.80 16.07
C VAL A 556 1.81 23.25 15.84
N THR A 557 2.83 24.10 15.68
CA THR A 557 2.70 25.54 15.45
C THR A 557 3.00 25.94 14.00
N ARG A 558 3.47 24.99 13.18
CA ARG A 558 3.73 25.16 11.75
C ARG A 558 3.28 23.90 11.00
N SER A 559 2.62 24.09 9.87
CA SER A 559 2.10 23.01 9.02
C SER A 559 1.72 23.51 7.63
N ILE A 560 1.62 22.61 6.66
CA ILE A 560 0.92 22.83 5.39
C ILE A 560 -0.54 22.42 5.58
N GLY A 561 -1.51 23.19 5.05
CA GLY A 561 -2.93 22.92 5.29
C GLY A 561 -3.44 23.67 6.52
N ASP A 562 -4.27 23.06 7.38
CA ASP A 562 -4.87 23.71 8.56
C ASP A 562 -5.39 25.13 8.28
N ASP A 563 -6.19 25.28 7.23
CA ASP A 563 -6.59 26.59 6.72
C ASP A 563 -7.43 27.39 7.73
N ASP A 564 -8.04 26.73 8.71
CA ASP A 564 -8.74 27.32 9.86
C ASP A 564 -7.81 27.98 10.88
N LEU A 565 -6.51 27.65 10.87
CA LEU A 565 -5.52 28.17 11.82
C LEU A 565 -4.51 29.14 11.19
N LYS A 566 -4.68 29.46 9.89
CA LYS A 566 -3.84 30.46 9.21
C LYS A 566 -4.25 31.88 9.63
N PRO A 567 -3.29 32.82 9.73
CA PRO A 567 -1.87 32.67 9.41
C PRO A 567 -1.00 32.15 10.58
N ALA A 568 -1.56 32.01 11.79
CA ALA A 568 -0.79 31.72 12.99
C ALA A 568 -0.04 30.37 12.92
N VAL A 569 -0.67 29.33 12.39
CA VAL A 569 0.00 28.06 12.06
C VAL A 569 0.62 28.16 10.67
N THR A 570 1.83 28.71 10.59
CA THR A 570 2.45 29.06 9.30
C THR A 570 3.01 27.84 8.55
N ALA A 571 2.96 27.86 7.22
CA ALA A 571 3.66 26.88 6.36
C ALA A 571 5.12 27.26 6.09
N ARG A 572 5.58 28.43 6.55
CA ARG A 572 6.95 28.87 6.34
C ARG A 572 7.92 27.99 7.15
N PRO A 573 8.83 27.24 6.51
CA PRO A 573 9.74 26.37 7.22
C PRO A 573 10.87 27.17 7.87
N GLU A 574 11.46 26.59 8.91
CA GLU A 574 12.79 26.96 9.38
C GLU A 574 13.84 26.19 8.57
N ILE A 575 14.89 26.88 8.14
CA ILE A 575 15.97 26.30 7.31
C ILE A 575 17.24 26.13 8.15
N PHE A 576 17.78 24.92 8.15
CA PHE A 576 19.12 24.62 8.65
C PHE A 576 20.05 24.31 7.48
N GLU A 577 21.22 24.96 7.45
CA GLU A 577 22.27 24.69 6.47
C GLU A 577 23.48 24.03 7.15
N ALA A 578 24.01 22.99 6.53
CA ALA A 578 25.28 22.38 6.90
C ALA A 578 26.16 22.17 5.66
N THR A 579 27.46 22.35 5.84
CA THR A 579 28.46 21.89 4.86
C THR A 579 28.92 20.49 5.28
N LEU A 580 28.72 19.52 4.39
CA LEU A 580 29.06 18.12 4.55
C LEU A 580 30.57 17.92 4.42
N SER A 581 31.08 16.95 5.16
CA SER A 581 32.47 16.58 5.24
C SER A 581 32.60 15.06 5.35
N SER A 582 33.84 14.55 5.28
CA SER A 582 34.12 13.12 5.48
C SER A 582 33.77 12.60 6.88
N GLN A 583 33.45 13.48 7.83
CA GLN A 583 32.98 13.10 9.17
C GLN A 583 31.47 12.80 9.21
N ASP A 584 30.74 13.16 8.15
CA ASP A 584 29.30 12.99 8.05
C ASP A 584 28.98 11.63 7.42
N GLU A 585 28.41 10.71 8.20
CA GLU A 585 28.22 9.33 7.73
C GLU A 585 26.83 9.10 7.15
N PHE A 586 25.80 9.62 7.81
CA PHE A 586 24.41 9.45 7.39
C PHE A 586 23.51 10.55 7.97
N LEU A 587 22.44 10.84 7.23
CA LEU A 587 21.31 11.66 7.63
C LEU A 587 20.11 10.74 7.93
N VAL A 588 19.39 11.02 9.00
CA VAL A 588 18.11 10.36 9.32
C VAL A 588 17.02 11.42 9.40
N MET A 589 15.88 11.14 8.77
CA MET A 589 14.66 11.95 8.84
C MET A 589 13.51 11.04 9.25
N ALA A 590 12.63 11.48 10.14
CA ALA A 590 11.44 10.70 10.48
C ALA A 590 10.27 11.57 10.99
N SER A 591 9.05 11.00 10.93
CA SER A 591 7.85 11.53 11.61
C SER A 591 7.95 11.37 13.13
N ASP A 592 7.04 12.05 13.86
CA ASP A 592 7.04 12.07 15.33
C ASP A 592 6.88 10.67 15.93
N GLY A 593 6.21 9.75 15.22
CA GLY A 593 6.05 8.36 15.62
C GLY A 593 7.37 7.61 15.86
N LEU A 594 8.49 8.07 15.30
CA LEU A 594 9.83 7.61 15.70
C LEU A 594 10.32 8.35 16.95
N TRP A 595 10.29 9.69 16.91
CA TRP A 595 10.96 10.57 17.87
C TRP A 595 10.29 10.62 19.25
N ASP A 596 9.02 10.25 19.33
CA ASP A 596 8.27 10.13 20.58
C ASP A 596 8.81 9.04 21.51
N VAL A 597 9.50 8.04 20.96
CA VAL A 597 9.94 6.85 21.70
C VAL A 597 11.43 6.56 21.57
N LEU A 598 12.14 7.27 20.69
CA LEU A 598 13.58 7.12 20.45
C LEU A 598 14.29 8.45 20.57
N THR A 599 15.41 8.47 21.29
CA THR A 599 16.30 9.62 21.34
C THR A 599 17.19 9.70 20.10
N ASN A 600 17.85 10.84 19.90
CA ASN A 600 18.82 10.99 18.80
C ASN A 600 20.00 10.00 18.95
N GLU A 601 20.41 9.73 20.19
CA GLU A 601 21.48 8.78 20.52
C GLU A 601 21.04 7.34 20.26
N ASP A 602 19.80 6.97 20.59
CA ASP A 602 19.24 5.65 20.28
C ASP A 602 19.30 5.36 18.78
N VAL A 603 18.86 6.32 17.95
CA VAL A 603 18.85 6.20 16.49
C VAL A 603 20.25 5.92 15.95
N ILE A 604 21.27 6.63 16.44
CA ILE A 604 22.65 6.42 16.04
C ILE A 604 23.15 5.04 16.48
N SER A 605 22.84 4.62 17.71
CA SER A 605 23.23 3.30 18.20
C SER A 605 22.62 2.18 17.35
N ILE A 606 21.32 2.29 17.05
CA ILE A 606 20.61 1.29 16.24
C ILE A 606 21.19 1.21 14.83
N ILE A 607 21.46 2.35 14.18
CA ILE A 607 22.09 2.33 12.85
C ILE A 607 23.50 1.74 12.93
N LYS A 608 24.27 2.05 13.97
CA LYS A 608 25.62 1.48 14.17
C LYS A 608 25.59 -0.06 14.24
N ASP A 609 24.59 -0.63 14.89
CA ASP A 609 24.43 -2.09 15.07
C ASP A 609 23.68 -2.78 13.93
N THR A 610 23.17 -2.02 12.96
CA THR A 610 22.44 -2.55 11.80
C THR A 610 23.36 -2.68 10.60
N VAL A 611 23.10 -3.68 9.75
CA VAL A 611 23.71 -3.82 8.42
C VAL A 611 23.59 -2.49 7.69
N LYS A 612 24.69 -2.03 7.08
CA LYS A 612 24.77 -0.74 6.37
C LYS A 612 24.06 -0.76 5.02
N GLU A 613 22.78 -1.08 5.06
CA GLU A 613 21.83 -1.00 3.96
C GLU A 613 20.71 -0.03 4.39
N PRO A 614 20.54 1.11 3.70
CA PRO A 614 19.65 2.17 4.15
C PRO A 614 18.21 1.71 4.42
N GLY A 615 17.63 0.84 3.58
CA GLY A 615 16.27 0.35 3.75
C GLY A 615 16.08 -0.50 5.01
N MET A 616 17.06 -1.35 5.33
CA MET A 616 17.09 -2.15 6.55
C MET A 616 17.27 -1.27 7.80
N CYS A 617 18.09 -0.23 7.74
CA CYS A 617 18.21 0.76 8.81
C CYS A 617 16.87 1.46 9.08
N SER A 618 16.22 1.99 8.04
CA SER A 618 14.90 2.64 8.15
C SER A 618 13.86 1.68 8.73
N LYS A 619 13.82 0.43 8.28
CA LYS A 619 12.91 -0.60 8.80
C LYS A 619 13.20 -0.94 10.25
N ARG A 620 14.48 -1.10 10.63
CA ARG A 620 14.87 -1.45 12.00
C ARG A 620 14.48 -0.34 12.97
N LEU A 621 14.72 0.93 12.60
CA LEU A 621 14.30 2.10 13.38
C LEU A 621 12.79 2.15 13.59
N ALA A 622 12.00 2.02 12.52
CA ALA A 622 10.54 2.03 12.63
C ALA A 622 10.00 0.85 13.45
N THR A 623 10.60 -0.33 13.30
CA THR A 623 10.23 -1.51 14.08
C THR A 623 10.55 -1.34 15.55
N GLU A 624 11.73 -0.79 15.88
CA GLU A 624 12.11 -0.49 17.26
C GLU A 624 11.18 0.54 17.89
N ALA A 625 10.77 1.59 17.16
CA ALA A 625 9.77 2.54 17.67
C ALA A 625 8.42 1.87 17.96
N ALA A 626 7.95 1.00 17.07
CA ALA A 626 6.73 0.24 17.31
C ALA A 626 6.84 -0.70 18.53
N GLU A 627 8.00 -1.34 18.71
CA GLU A 627 8.31 -2.21 19.86
C GLU A 627 8.37 -1.42 21.17
N ARG A 628 8.93 -0.20 21.14
CA ARG A 628 8.94 0.75 22.27
C ARG A 628 7.59 1.40 22.55
N GLY A 629 6.57 1.06 21.77
CA GLY A 629 5.19 1.42 22.05
C GLY A 629 4.72 2.71 21.39
N SER A 630 5.38 3.14 20.30
CA SER A 630 4.87 4.23 19.46
C SER A 630 3.41 3.97 19.08
N LYS A 631 2.62 5.04 19.15
CA LYS A 631 1.18 5.02 18.89
C LYS A 631 0.83 5.70 17.57
N ASP A 632 1.82 6.18 16.83
CA ASP A 632 1.62 6.96 15.62
C ASP A 632 1.91 6.18 14.32
N ASN A 633 1.65 6.82 13.19
CA ASN A 633 2.30 6.46 11.94
C ASN A 633 3.81 6.67 12.07
N ILE A 634 4.59 5.84 11.39
CA ILE A 634 6.05 5.91 11.49
C ILE A 634 6.62 5.83 10.09
N THR A 635 7.24 6.93 9.66
CA THR A 635 7.98 7.03 8.41
C THR A 635 9.41 7.43 8.71
N VAL A 636 10.36 6.67 8.18
CA VAL A 636 11.80 6.90 8.38
C VAL A 636 12.49 6.88 7.04
N ILE A 637 13.34 7.88 6.78
CA ILE A 637 14.29 7.93 5.67
C ILE A 637 15.70 7.95 6.26
N VAL A 638 16.55 7.04 5.78
CA VAL A 638 17.99 7.00 6.09
C VAL A 638 18.75 7.25 4.79
N VAL A 639 19.70 8.18 4.82
CA VAL A 639 20.58 8.54 3.71
C VAL A 639 22.02 8.43 4.18
N PHE A 640 22.75 7.40 3.73
CA PHE A 640 24.20 7.35 3.91
C PHE A 640 24.87 8.35 2.96
N LEU A 641 25.83 9.12 3.49
CA LEU A 641 26.54 10.20 2.80
C LEU A 641 27.94 9.78 2.31
N ARG A 642 28.31 8.52 2.58
CA ARG A 642 29.55 7.89 2.16
C ARG A 642 29.25 6.48 1.60
N PRO A 643 30.13 5.93 0.74
CA PRO A 643 30.00 4.54 0.31
C PRO A 643 30.00 3.61 1.53
N VAL A 644 29.02 2.70 1.56
CA VAL A 644 28.89 1.68 2.61
C VAL A 644 28.96 0.29 1.99
N SER A 645 29.72 -0.61 2.62
CA SER A 645 29.79 -2.03 2.23
C SER A 645 28.89 -2.86 3.14
N THR A 646 28.01 -3.66 2.57
CA THR A 646 27.16 -4.60 3.31
C THR A 646 27.96 -5.70 4.03
N ALA A 647 29.27 -5.82 3.75
CA ALA A 647 30.18 -6.77 4.37
C ALA A 647 30.96 -6.23 5.58
N GLU A 648 30.75 -4.97 5.98
CA GLU A 648 31.33 -4.45 7.24
C GLU A 648 30.72 -5.22 8.42
N ARG A 649 31.56 -6.03 9.08
CA ARG A 649 31.21 -6.89 10.20
C ARG A 649 30.55 -6.08 11.31
N ILE A 650 29.32 -6.45 11.65
CA ILE A 650 28.71 -6.18 12.95
C ILE A 650 29.61 -6.92 13.97
N TYR A 651 30.26 -6.17 14.87
CA TYR A 651 31.07 -6.72 15.97
C TYR A 651 30.22 -6.98 17.19
#